data_AF-H9EZC4-F1
#
_entry.id   AF-H9EZC4-F1
#
_cell.length_a   1.000
_cell.length_b   1.000
_cell.length_c   1.000
_cell.angle_alpha   90.00
_cell.angle_beta   90.00
_cell.angle_gamma   90.00
#
_symmetry.space_group_name_H-M   'P 1'
#
loop_
_entity.id
_entity.type
_entity.pdbx_description
1 polymer ?
#
loop_
_entity_poly.entity_id
_entity_poly.type
_entity_poly.pdbx_seq_one_letter_code
_entity_poly.pdbx_strand_id
1 'polypeptide(L)'
;MPPPRTREGRDRRDHHWAPSEEEALEKWDWNCPETRRLLEDAFFREEDYIRQGSEECQKFWTFFERLQRFQNLKTSRKEEKDAGQPKHSIPALADLPRAYDPRYRINLSVLGPDTRGSQGLGRHLPAERVSEFRRALLHYLDFGQKQAFGRLAKLQRERAALPIAQYGNRILQTLKEHQVVVVAGDTGCGKSTQVPQYLLTAGFSHVACTQPRRIACISLAKRVGFESLSQYGSQVGYQIRFESTRSAATKIVFLTVGLLLRQIQREPSLPQYEVLIVDEVHERHLHNDFLLGVLRRLLPKRPDLKVILMSATINISLFSSYFSNAPVVQVPGRLFPITVVYQPQEAEPTTSKSEKLDPQPFLRVLESIDHKYPPEERGDLLVFLSGMAEISTVLEAVQTYASHTQRWVVLPLHSALSVADQDKVFDVAPPGVRKCILSTNIAETSVTIDGIRFVVDSGKVKEMSYDPQAKLQRLQEFWISQASAEQRKGRAGRTGPGVCFRLYAESDYDAFAPYPVPEIRRVALDSLVLQMKSMSVGDPRTFPFIEPPPPASLETAILYLRDQGALDSSEALTPIGSLLAQLPVDVVIGKMLILGSMFSLVEPVLTIAAALSVQSPFTRSAQSSPECAAARRPLESDQGDPFTLFNVFNAWVQVKSERSRNSRKWCRRRGIEEHRLYEMANLRRQFKELLEDHGLMTGAQATQVADSYSRLQQRRERRALHQLKRQHEEGAGRRRKVLRLQEEQDGGSSEEDRAGPDPPGAGDGVDIQDVKFK
;
A
#
# COMPACT_ATOMS: atom_id res chain seq x y z
N MET A 1 -16.85 -94.32 -7.20
CA MET A 1 -16.19 -94.45 -8.51
C MET A 1 -16.87 -93.52 -9.50
N PRO A 2 -16.17 -92.90 -10.48
CA PRO A 2 -14.80 -92.33 -10.53
C PRO A 2 -14.84 -90.91 -11.18
N PRO A 3 -13.77 -90.28 -11.72
CA PRO A 3 -12.31 -90.29 -11.42
C PRO A 3 -11.68 -88.86 -11.22
N PRO A 4 -10.35 -88.76 -10.97
CA PRO A 4 -9.59 -87.56 -10.54
C PRO A 4 -8.59 -87.00 -11.60
N ARG A 5 -7.94 -85.84 -11.36
CA ARG A 5 -6.65 -85.40 -11.97
C ARG A 5 -5.91 -84.40 -11.04
N THR A 6 -4.79 -84.69 -10.38
CA THR A 6 -3.35 -84.87 -10.75
C THR A 6 -2.59 -83.64 -11.23
N ARG A 7 -1.45 -83.41 -10.55
CA ARG A 7 -0.37 -82.42 -10.75
C ARG A 7 0.33 -82.57 -12.11
N GLU A 8 0.80 -81.45 -12.65
CA GLU A 8 1.98 -81.38 -13.51
C GLU A 8 2.99 -80.36 -12.96
N GLY A 9 4.27 -80.70 -13.14
CA GLY A 9 5.42 -80.05 -12.54
C GLY A 9 6.07 -78.97 -13.39
N ARG A 10 6.98 -78.28 -12.71
CA ARG A 10 7.99 -77.29 -13.13
C ARG A 10 8.67 -77.60 -14.47
N ASP A 11 8.87 -76.56 -15.30
CA ASP A 11 10.22 -75.98 -15.46
C ASP A 11 10.23 -74.55 -16.05
N ARG A 12 11.22 -73.76 -15.57
CA ARG A 12 11.86 -72.55 -16.13
C ARG A 12 11.04 -71.29 -16.46
N ARG A 13 11.23 -70.24 -15.63
CA ARG A 13 11.22 -68.84 -16.07
C ARG A 13 12.44 -68.11 -15.55
N ASP A 14 12.98 -67.29 -16.45
CA ASP A 14 14.29 -66.68 -16.44
C ASP A 14 14.56 -65.74 -15.26
N HIS A 15 15.80 -65.80 -14.78
CA HIS A 15 16.40 -64.82 -13.90
C HIS A 15 16.52 -63.48 -14.62
N HIS A 16 15.84 -62.44 -14.12
CA HIS A 16 16.28 -61.06 -14.34
C HIS A 16 17.12 -60.60 -13.15
N TRP A 17 18.36 -60.27 -13.49
CA TRP A 17 19.47 -59.78 -12.68
C TRP A 17 19.08 -58.54 -11.88
N ALA A 18 19.19 -58.58 -10.56
CA ALA A 18 19.17 -57.38 -9.72
C ALA A 18 20.58 -56.76 -9.75
N PRO A 19 20.75 -55.47 -10.07
CA PRO A 19 22.08 -54.87 -10.11
C PRO A 19 22.69 -54.83 -8.71
N SER A 20 24.01 -55.01 -8.63
CA SER A 20 24.76 -54.94 -7.38
C SER A 20 24.80 -53.50 -6.84
N GLU A 21 24.98 -53.31 -5.53
CA GLU A 21 25.05 -51.97 -4.90
C GLU A 21 26.14 -51.07 -5.53
N GLU A 22 27.19 -51.66 -6.11
CA GLU A 22 28.27 -50.96 -6.82
C GLU A 22 27.83 -50.42 -8.20
N GLU A 23 27.02 -51.14 -8.97
CA GLU A 23 26.49 -50.66 -10.27
C GLU A 23 25.47 -49.52 -10.10
N ALA A 24 24.76 -49.47 -8.97
CA ALA A 24 23.83 -48.39 -8.63
C ALA A 24 24.53 -47.07 -8.27
N LEU A 25 25.78 -47.12 -7.80
CA LEU A 25 26.60 -45.96 -7.46
C LEU A 25 27.20 -45.26 -8.70
N GLU A 26 27.56 -46.02 -9.74
CA GLU A 26 28.15 -45.49 -10.99
C GLU A 26 27.14 -44.76 -11.89
N LYS A 27 25.85 -45.09 -11.80
CA LYS A 27 24.75 -44.48 -12.60
C LYS A 27 23.88 -43.50 -11.81
N TRP A 28 24.33 -43.04 -10.64
CA TRP A 28 23.51 -42.19 -9.77
C TRP A 28 23.43 -40.74 -10.27
N ASP A 29 22.28 -40.37 -10.85
CA ASP A 29 21.98 -38.98 -11.22
C ASP A 29 20.98 -38.33 -10.25
N TRP A 30 21.43 -37.27 -9.59
CA TRP A 30 20.65 -36.44 -8.68
C TRP A 30 19.59 -35.58 -9.37
N ASN A 31 19.72 -35.38 -10.68
CA ASN A 31 18.77 -34.62 -11.50
C ASN A 31 17.69 -35.50 -12.13
N CYS A 32 17.82 -36.82 -12.01
CA CYS A 32 16.83 -37.78 -12.48
C CYS A 32 15.51 -37.64 -11.68
N PRO A 33 14.35 -37.45 -12.34
CA PRO A 33 13.06 -37.29 -11.68
C PRO A 33 12.68 -38.47 -10.77
N GLU A 34 13.01 -39.70 -11.16
CA GLU A 34 12.76 -40.92 -10.39
C GLU A 34 13.57 -40.92 -9.08
N THR A 35 14.86 -40.55 -9.14
CA THR A 35 15.75 -40.47 -7.97
C THR A 35 15.30 -39.40 -6.98
N ARG A 36 14.87 -38.23 -7.48
CA ARG A 36 14.33 -37.16 -6.63
C ARG A 36 13.08 -37.63 -5.92
N ARG A 37 12.15 -38.26 -6.63
CA ARG A 37 10.89 -38.76 -6.06
C ARG A 37 11.13 -39.78 -4.94
N LEU A 38 12.07 -40.71 -5.11
CA LEU A 38 12.44 -41.67 -4.07
C LEU A 38 12.99 -41.00 -2.80
N LEU A 39 13.76 -39.91 -2.94
CA LEU A 39 14.29 -39.15 -1.81
C LEU A 39 13.21 -38.29 -1.14
N GLU A 40 12.31 -37.68 -1.91
CA GLU A 40 11.16 -36.95 -1.37
C GLU A 40 10.22 -37.87 -0.59
N ASP A 41 9.93 -39.07 -1.10
CA ASP A 41 9.10 -40.07 -0.40
C ASP A 41 9.75 -40.54 0.91
N ALA A 42 11.10 -40.52 0.96
CA ALA A 42 11.88 -40.91 2.13
C ALA A 42 12.00 -39.79 3.20
N PHE A 43 12.14 -38.53 2.79
CA PHE A 43 12.49 -37.42 3.69
C PHE A 43 11.42 -36.32 3.84
N PHE A 44 10.46 -36.22 2.92
CA PHE A 44 9.50 -35.11 2.82
C PHE A 44 8.03 -35.59 2.84
N ARG A 45 7.67 -36.45 3.80
CA ARG A 45 6.27 -36.88 3.95
C ARG A 45 5.38 -35.72 4.40
N GLU A 46 4.05 -35.92 4.36
CA GLU A 46 3.09 -34.87 4.78
C GLU A 46 3.31 -34.37 6.22
N GLU A 47 3.86 -35.22 7.09
CA GLU A 47 4.13 -34.94 8.50
C GLU A 47 5.50 -34.28 8.75
N ASP A 48 6.40 -34.27 7.75
CA ASP A 48 7.75 -33.72 7.89
C ASP A 48 7.77 -32.19 7.65
N TYR A 49 8.84 -31.53 8.14
CA TYR A 49 8.97 -30.06 8.08
C TYR A 49 8.99 -29.52 6.64
N ILE A 50 9.60 -30.25 5.72
CA ILE A 50 9.53 -30.01 4.28
C ILE A 50 8.57 -31.04 3.72
N ARG A 51 7.52 -30.60 3.04
CA ARG A 51 6.50 -31.48 2.47
C ARG A 51 6.73 -31.67 0.99
N GLN A 52 6.46 -32.87 0.49
CA GLN A 52 6.49 -33.17 -0.93
C GLN A 52 5.61 -32.18 -1.72
N GLY A 53 6.16 -31.65 -2.82
CA GLY A 53 5.46 -30.66 -3.66
C GLY A 53 5.31 -29.26 -3.05
N SER A 54 5.85 -28.98 -1.86
CA SER A 54 5.81 -27.64 -1.28
C SER A 54 6.86 -26.70 -1.89
N GLU A 55 6.67 -25.39 -1.71
CA GLU A 55 7.64 -24.38 -2.16
C GLU A 55 9.00 -24.56 -1.46
N GLU A 56 9.00 -25.02 -0.21
CA GLU A 56 10.19 -25.35 0.57
C GLU A 56 10.96 -26.54 -0.01
N CYS A 57 10.28 -27.52 -0.59
CA CYS A 57 10.91 -28.63 -1.29
C CYS A 57 11.66 -28.14 -2.55
N GLN A 58 11.02 -27.26 -3.33
CA GLN A 58 11.65 -26.65 -4.50
C GLN A 58 12.87 -25.80 -4.12
N LYS A 59 12.77 -25.02 -3.03
CA LYS A 59 13.88 -24.24 -2.48
C LYS A 59 15.03 -25.12 -2.01
N PHE A 60 14.73 -26.25 -1.37
CA PHE A 60 15.74 -27.25 -0.98
C PHE A 60 16.47 -27.81 -2.19
N TRP A 61 15.77 -28.28 -3.24
CA TRP A 61 16.42 -28.81 -4.44
C TRP A 61 17.29 -27.76 -5.15
N THR A 62 16.82 -26.51 -5.22
CA THR A 62 17.63 -25.40 -5.76
C THR A 62 18.89 -25.16 -4.92
N PHE A 63 18.80 -25.28 -3.60
CA PHE A 63 19.96 -25.21 -2.70
C PHE A 63 20.90 -26.41 -2.91
N PHE A 64 20.35 -27.61 -3.03
CA PHE A 64 21.08 -28.86 -3.22
C PHE A 64 21.91 -28.82 -4.51
N GLU A 65 21.32 -28.41 -5.64
CA GLU A 65 22.03 -28.23 -6.92
C GLU A 65 23.20 -27.23 -6.79
N ARG A 66 23.00 -26.12 -6.07
CA ARG A 66 24.06 -25.13 -5.83
C ARG A 66 25.16 -25.68 -4.93
N LEU A 67 24.78 -26.44 -3.89
CA LEU A 67 25.72 -27.09 -2.98
C LEU A 67 26.58 -28.11 -3.74
N GLN A 68 25.99 -28.90 -4.63
CA GLN A 68 26.70 -29.84 -5.50
C GLN A 68 27.66 -29.12 -6.45
N ARG A 69 27.22 -28.06 -7.14
CA ARG A 69 28.11 -27.24 -7.98
C ARG A 69 29.29 -26.68 -7.18
N PHE A 70 29.04 -26.21 -5.96
CA PHE A 70 30.09 -25.68 -5.08
C PHE A 70 31.07 -26.76 -4.60
N GLN A 71 30.59 -27.96 -4.29
CA GLN A 71 31.43 -29.10 -3.93
C GLN A 71 32.30 -29.56 -5.11
N ASN A 72 31.73 -29.60 -6.31
CA ASN A 72 32.44 -29.91 -7.55
C ASN A 72 33.52 -28.86 -7.90
N LEU A 73 33.26 -27.58 -7.60
CA LEU A 73 34.25 -26.49 -7.72
C LEU A 73 35.38 -26.57 -6.68
N LYS A 74 35.12 -27.21 -5.52
CA LYS A 74 36.13 -27.43 -4.48
C LYS A 74 36.99 -28.64 -4.78
N THR A 75 36.44 -29.70 -5.37
CA THR A 75 37.21 -30.86 -5.82
C THR A 75 38.11 -30.51 -6.99
N SER A 76 37.64 -29.74 -7.98
CA SER A 76 38.48 -29.26 -9.09
C SER A 76 39.62 -28.34 -8.64
N ARG A 77 39.37 -27.44 -7.67
CA ARG A 77 40.42 -26.62 -7.04
C ARG A 77 41.37 -27.39 -6.12
N LYS A 78 41.01 -28.61 -5.71
CA LYS A 78 41.87 -29.48 -4.90
C LYS A 78 42.81 -30.29 -5.79
N GLU A 79 42.33 -30.71 -6.97
CA GLU A 79 43.13 -31.38 -8.01
C GLU A 79 44.17 -30.44 -8.64
N GLU A 80 43.86 -29.14 -8.80
CA GLU A 80 44.84 -28.15 -9.28
C GLU A 80 45.91 -27.76 -8.23
N LYS A 81 45.73 -28.08 -6.95
CA LYS A 81 46.61 -27.63 -5.85
C LYS A 81 47.71 -28.61 -5.44
N ASP A 82 47.86 -29.74 -6.13
CA ASP A 82 48.94 -30.71 -5.89
C ASP A 82 50.24 -30.42 -6.66
N ALA A 83 50.39 -29.21 -7.20
CA ALA A 83 51.67 -28.67 -7.68
C ALA A 83 52.02 -27.35 -6.97
N GLY A 84 52.82 -27.43 -5.90
CA GLY A 84 53.72 -26.35 -5.44
C GLY A 84 53.15 -25.13 -4.69
N GLN A 85 53.09 -25.24 -3.36
CA GLN A 85 53.29 -24.18 -2.33
C GLN A 85 52.36 -22.94 -2.23
N PRO A 86 52.28 -22.25 -1.05
CA PRO A 86 50.98 -21.92 -0.43
C PRO A 86 50.58 -20.42 -0.38
N LYS A 87 49.31 -20.24 0.03
CA LYS A 87 48.63 -19.06 0.60
C LYS A 87 47.98 -18.05 -0.35
N HIS A 88 46.65 -18.12 -0.41
CA HIS A 88 45.79 -17.01 0.03
C HIS A 88 44.55 -17.60 0.72
N SER A 89 44.46 -17.42 2.04
CA SER A 89 43.28 -17.75 2.84
C SER A 89 42.20 -16.71 2.58
N ILE A 90 41.02 -17.13 2.11
CA ILE A 90 39.82 -16.31 2.05
C ILE A 90 39.34 -16.07 3.50
N PRO A 91 39.27 -14.81 3.99
CA PRO A 91 38.95 -14.51 5.38
C PRO A 91 37.43 -14.46 5.62
N ALA A 92 36.74 -15.60 5.46
CA ALA A 92 35.29 -15.68 5.72
C ALA A 92 34.83 -16.91 6.52
N LEU A 93 35.75 -17.76 6.98
CA LEU A 93 35.43 -18.93 7.83
C LEU A 93 36.40 -19.11 9.02
N ALA A 94 37.29 -18.15 9.27
CA ALA A 94 38.28 -18.26 10.36
C ALA A 94 37.66 -18.17 11.77
N ASP A 95 36.46 -17.59 11.88
CA ASP A 95 35.75 -17.41 13.16
C ASP A 95 34.76 -18.53 13.50
N LEU A 96 34.74 -19.61 12.72
CA LEU A 96 33.92 -20.77 13.07
C LEU A 96 34.69 -21.65 14.08
N PRO A 97 34.12 -21.92 15.27
CA PRO A 97 34.73 -22.83 16.23
C PRO A 97 35.04 -24.18 15.58
N ARG A 98 36.27 -24.67 15.73
CA ARG A 98 36.68 -25.98 15.20
C ARG A 98 35.89 -27.14 15.79
N ALA A 99 35.29 -26.93 16.97
CA ALA A 99 34.37 -27.84 17.62
C ALA A 99 33.02 -27.15 17.80
N TYR A 100 31.96 -27.82 17.37
CA TYR A 100 30.58 -27.37 17.51
C TYR A 100 30.16 -27.41 18.99
N ASP A 101 29.70 -26.29 19.55
CA ASP A 101 29.23 -26.23 20.94
C ASP A 101 27.85 -26.93 21.04
N PRO A 102 27.72 -27.98 21.90
CA PRO A 102 26.48 -28.73 22.07
C PRO A 102 25.27 -27.88 22.46
N ARG A 103 25.45 -26.67 23.00
CA ARG A 103 24.37 -25.74 23.35
C ARG A 103 23.60 -25.18 22.15
N TYR A 104 24.17 -25.28 20.94
CA TYR A 104 23.49 -24.94 19.70
C TYR A 104 22.84 -26.15 19.02
N ARG A 105 22.83 -27.33 19.67
CA ARG A 105 22.13 -28.52 19.16
C ARG A 105 20.66 -28.19 18.98
N ILE A 106 20.22 -28.28 17.74
CA ILE A 106 18.81 -28.31 17.41
C ILE A 106 18.28 -29.67 17.90
N ASN A 107 17.31 -29.66 18.81
CA ASN A 107 16.54 -30.84 19.21
C ASN A 107 15.54 -31.23 18.11
N LEU A 108 16.02 -31.43 16.88
CA LEU A 108 15.24 -32.00 15.78
C LEU A 108 15.99 -33.21 15.26
N SER A 109 15.46 -34.40 15.53
CA SER A 109 15.88 -35.61 14.82
C SER A 109 15.29 -35.54 13.42
N VAL A 110 16.13 -35.25 12.42
CA VAL A 110 15.80 -35.60 11.03
C VAL A 110 15.85 -37.12 10.97
N LEU A 111 14.71 -37.75 11.20
CA LEU A 111 14.55 -39.19 11.16
C LEU A 111 14.70 -39.63 9.69
N GLY A 112 15.82 -40.27 9.37
CA GLY A 112 16.03 -40.91 8.08
C GLY A 112 15.34 -42.27 8.01
N PRO A 113 15.37 -42.93 6.84
CA PRO A 113 14.81 -44.27 6.66
C PRO A 113 15.35 -45.29 7.69
N ASP A 114 16.63 -45.18 8.08
CA ASP A 114 17.28 -46.10 9.02
C ASP A 114 16.70 -46.08 10.44
N THR A 115 16.07 -44.97 10.84
CA THR A 115 15.48 -44.79 12.19
C THR A 115 13.98 -45.07 12.25
N ARG A 116 13.30 -45.23 11.11
CA ARG A 116 11.83 -45.31 11.03
C ARG A 116 11.36 -46.67 10.50
N GLY A 117 11.70 -47.76 11.19
CA GLY A 117 11.06 -49.08 11.05
C GLY A 117 11.21 -49.77 9.68
N SER A 118 11.53 -51.06 9.70
CA SER A 118 11.88 -51.90 8.54
C SER A 118 10.70 -52.24 7.58
N GLN A 119 9.85 -51.29 7.19
CA GLN A 119 8.66 -51.53 6.35
C GLN A 119 8.34 -50.49 5.25
N GLY A 120 9.26 -49.59 4.86
CA GLY A 120 9.04 -48.64 3.76
C GLY A 120 10.05 -48.74 2.61
N LEU A 121 9.67 -48.30 1.42
CA LEU A 121 10.36 -48.30 0.10
C LEU A 121 11.86 -47.91 0.02
N GLY A 122 12.56 -47.64 1.14
CA GLY A 122 13.97 -47.22 1.19
C GLY A 122 15.01 -48.31 0.87
N ARG A 123 14.61 -49.53 0.50
CA ARG A 123 15.52 -50.64 0.16
C ARG A 123 16.35 -50.42 -1.11
N HIS A 124 16.03 -49.40 -1.91
CA HIS A 124 16.67 -49.13 -3.21
C HIS A 124 17.59 -47.90 -3.21
N LEU A 125 17.84 -47.27 -2.06
CA LEU A 125 18.69 -46.08 -1.96
C LEU A 125 20.07 -46.44 -1.37
N PRO A 126 21.20 -46.15 -2.06
CA PRO A 126 22.53 -46.38 -1.53
C PRO A 126 22.76 -45.61 -0.22
N ALA A 127 23.25 -46.28 0.83
CA ALA A 127 23.42 -45.70 2.16
C ALA A 127 24.30 -44.43 2.17
N GLU A 128 25.32 -44.39 1.32
CA GLU A 128 26.20 -43.22 1.17
C GLU A 128 25.45 -42.00 0.61
N ARG A 129 24.57 -42.20 -0.37
CA ARG A 129 23.75 -41.14 -0.98
C ARG A 129 22.67 -40.65 -0.02
N VAL A 130 22.05 -41.54 0.76
CA VAL A 130 21.12 -41.17 1.84
C VAL A 130 21.83 -40.30 2.88
N SER A 131 23.06 -40.64 3.26
CA SER A 131 23.88 -39.85 4.20
C SER A 131 24.25 -38.48 3.63
N GLU A 132 24.65 -38.42 2.35
CA GLU A 132 24.97 -37.18 1.64
C GLU A 132 23.75 -36.24 1.55
N PHE A 133 22.60 -36.80 1.18
CA PHE A 133 21.33 -36.07 1.14
C PHE A 133 20.91 -35.56 2.51
N ARG A 134 21.02 -36.39 3.55
CA ARG A 134 20.73 -36.00 4.94
C ARG A 134 21.64 -34.87 5.41
N ARG A 135 22.93 -34.91 5.07
CA ARG A 135 23.89 -33.83 5.39
C ARG A 135 23.53 -32.54 4.66
N ALA A 136 23.17 -32.62 3.39
CA ALA A 136 22.74 -31.46 2.63
C ALA A 136 21.42 -30.87 3.16
N LEU A 137 20.48 -31.71 3.60
CA LEU A 137 19.24 -31.30 4.26
C LEU A 137 19.54 -30.57 5.58
N LEU A 138 20.44 -31.09 6.41
CA LEU A 138 20.88 -30.39 7.62
C LEU A 138 21.54 -29.04 7.32
N HIS A 139 22.36 -28.96 6.27
CA HIS A 139 22.95 -27.68 5.82
C HIS A 139 21.90 -26.70 5.30
N TYR A 140 20.88 -27.17 4.59
CA TYR A 140 19.77 -26.32 4.14
C TYR A 140 18.97 -25.77 5.32
N LEU A 141 18.65 -26.62 6.31
CA LEU A 141 17.94 -26.21 7.52
C LEU A 141 18.77 -25.20 8.33
N ASP A 142 20.07 -25.44 8.53
CA ASP A 142 20.99 -24.49 9.18
C ASP A 142 21.11 -23.18 8.38
N PHE A 143 21.22 -23.24 7.06
CA PHE A 143 21.26 -22.06 6.19
C PHE A 143 19.96 -21.24 6.29
N GLY A 144 18.80 -21.91 6.21
CA GLY A 144 17.49 -21.27 6.36
C GLY A 144 17.33 -20.62 7.73
N GLN A 145 17.77 -21.30 8.79
CA GLN A 145 17.72 -20.78 10.15
C GLN A 145 18.66 -19.58 10.34
N LYS A 146 19.91 -19.66 9.85
CA LYS A 146 20.86 -18.53 9.86
C LYS A 146 20.34 -17.33 9.07
N GLN A 147 19.69 -17.57 7.92
CA GLN A 147 19.06 -16.50 7.15
C GLN A 147 17.90 -15.86 7.91
N ALA A 148 17.07 -16.66 8.58
CA ALA A 148 15.98 -16.17 9.42
C ALA A 148 16.52 -15.36 10.61
N PHE A 149 17.49 -15.89 11.37
CA PHE A 149 18.14 -15.16 12.46
C PHE A 149 18.85 -13.89 11.98
N GLY A 150 19.51 -13.92 10.82
CA GLY A 150 20.13 -12.74 10.23
C GLY A 150 19.11 -11.65 9.90
N ARG A 151 17.94 -12.03 9.36
CA ARG A 151 16.82 -11.09 9.13
C ARG A 151 16.26 -10.55 10.44
N LEU A 152 16.06 -11.39 11.45
CA LEU A 152 15.59 -10.98 12.79
C LEU A 152 16.55 -10.01 13.46
N ALA A 153 17.84 -10.35 13.48
CA ALA A 153 18.89 -9.50 14.05
C ALA A 153 18.97 -8.16 13.32
N LYS A 154 18.86 -8.16 11.98
CA LYS A 154 18.79 -6.93 11.18
C LYS A 154 17.58 -6.08 11.58
N LEU A 155 16.39 -6.66 11.68
CA LEU A 155 15.17 -5.95 12.07
C LEU A 155 15.28 -5.35 13.48
N GLN A 156 15.81 -6.11 14.44
CA GLN A 156 16.02 -5.62 15.80
C GLN A 156 17.01 -4.45 15.84
N ARG A 157 18.11 -4.52 15.08
CA ARG A 157 19.06 -3.42 14.96
C ARG A 157 18.43 -2.17 14.34
N GLU A 158 17.66 -2.33 13.26
CA GLU A 158 16.96 -1.22 12.61
C GLU A 158 15.96 -0.56 13.55
N ARG A 159 15.19 -1.34 14.32
CA ARG A 159 14.25 -0.83 15.32
C ARG A 159 14.96 -0.12 16.47
N ALA A 160 16.03 -0.70 17.00
CA ALA A 160 16.84 -0.09 18.06
C ALA A 160 17.54 1.20 17.59
N ALA A 161 17.82 1.31 16.29
CA ALA A 161 18.37 2.51 15.70
C ALA A 161 17.33 3.63 15.54
N LEU A 162 16.03 3.40 15.65
CA LEU A 162 15.04 4.48 15.56
C LEU A 162 15.12 5.41 16.79
N PRO A 163 15.00 6.74 16.61
CA PRO A 163 15.04 7.69 17.73
C PRO A 163 14.03 7.37 18.84
N ILE A 164 12.83 6.94 18.47
CA ILE A 164 11.76 6.63 19.43
C ILE A 164 12.06 5.42 20.32
N ALA A 165 13.04 4.57 19.97
CA ALA A 165 13.41 3.39 20.76
C ALA A 165 13.80 3.75 22.19
N GLN A 166 14.52 4.85 22.37
CA GLN A 166 14.98 5.33 23.68
C GLN A 166 13.84 5.86 24.57
N TYR A 167 12.69 6.17 23.98
CA TYR A 167 11.55 6.79 24.65
C TYR A 167 10.40 5.81 24.92
N GLY A 168 10.48 4.55 24.46
CA GLY A 168 9.40 3.57 24.60
C GLY A 168 8.92 3.38 26.05
N ASN A 169 9.85 3.20 26.99
CA ASN A 169 9.52 3.06 28.41
C ASN A 169 8.88 4.32 28.99
N ARG A 170 9.38 5.51 28.60
CA ARG A 170 8.82 6.80 29.03
C ARG A 170 7.39 6.96 28.53
N ILE A 171 7.11 6.64 27.26
CA ILE A 171 5.76 6.69 26.69
C ILE A 171 4.80 5.79 27.49
N LEU A 172 5.22 4.54 27.76
CA LEU A 172 4.40 3.59 28.52
C LEU A 172 4.16 4.04 29.97
N GLN A 173 5.17 4.58 30.63
CA GLN A 173 5.03 5.11 31.98
C GLN A 173 4.07 6.31 32.01
N THR A 174 4.27 7.29 31.12
CA THR A 174 3.40 8.47 31.04
C THR A 174 1.95 8.08 30.75
N LEU A 175 1.71 7.06 29.90
CA LEU A 175 0.37 6.56 29.59
C LEU A 175 -0.29 5.83 30.78
N LYS A 176 0.49 5.19 31.65
CA LYS A 176 -0.06 4.61 32.89
C LYS A 176 -0.59 5.72 33.80
N GLU A 177 0.20 6.77 33.98
CA GLU A 177 -0.08 7.90 34.87
C GLU A 177 -1.16 8.86 34.34
N HIS A 178 -1.27 9.01 33.02
CA HIS A 178 -2.16 10.00 32.39
C HIS A 178 -3.13 9.35 31.42
N GLN A 179 -4.33 9.92 31.28
CA GLN A 179 -5.32 9.40 30.34
C GLN A 179 -4.98 9.76 28.88
N VAL A 180 -4.41 10.95 28.65
CA VAL A 180 -4.02 11.46 27.34
C VAL A 180 -2.52 11.74 27.34
N VAL A 181 -1.81 11.32 26.29
CA VAL A 181 -0.37 11.60 26.10
C VAL A 181 -0.14 12.10 24.68
N VAL A 182 0.64 13.17 24.54
CA VAL A 182 1.08 13.66 23.23
C VAL A 182 2.49 13.15 22.95
N VAL A 183 2.65 12.37 21.88
CA VAL A 183 3.95 11.90 21.40
C VAL A 183 4.33 12.70 20.16
N ALA A 184 5.33 13.55 20.30
CA ALA A 184 5.80 14.42 19.23
C ALA A 184 7.18 13.98 18.74
N GLY A 185 7.43 14.10 17.45
CA GLY A 185 8.76 13.93 16.89
C GLY A 185 8.72 13.87 15.37
N ASP A 186 9.84 14.14 14.71
CA ASP A 186 9.84 14.34 13.26
C ASP A 186 9.39 13.11 12.45
N THR A 187 9.09 13.34 11.17
CA THR A 187 8.81 12.24 10.26
C THR A 187 9.99 11.27 10.18
N GLY A 188 9.72 9.97 10.24
CA GLY A 188 10.77 8.93 10.24
C GLY A 188 11.35 8.58 11.62
N CYS A 189 10.95 9.25 12.71
CA CYS A 189 11.44 8.87 14.05
C CYS A 189 10.86 7.55 14.58
N GLY A 190 9.83 6.99 13.92
CA GLY A 190 9.29 5.66 14.18
C GLY A 190 7.92 5.60 14.88
N LYS A 191 7.29 6.74 15.20
CA LYS A 191 5.99 6.85 15.94
C LYS A 191 4.94 5.81 15.51
N SER A 192 4.47 5.91 14.27
CA SER A 192 3.37 5.10 13.72
C SER A 192 3.66 3.60 13.67
N THR A 193 4.95 3.22 13.67
CA THR A 193 5.36 1.80 13.67
C THR A 193 5.63 1.25 15.06
N GLN A 194 6.30 2.02 15.93
CA GLN A 194 6.83 1.49 17.19
C GLN A 194 5.90 1.70 18.38
N VAL A 195 5.15 2.81 18.46
CA VAL A 195 4.22 3.07 19.59
C VAL A 195 3.18 1.94 19.74
N PRO A 196 2.51 1.46 18.67
CA PRO A 196 1.60 0.32 18.78
C PRO A 196 2.30 -0.95 19.29
N GLN A 197 3.56 -1.19 18.88
CA GLN A 197 4.33 -2.37 19.31
C GLN A 197 4.73 -2.29 20.79
N TYR A 198 5.03 -1.09 21.30
CA TYR A 198 5.30 -0.89 22.73
C TYR A 198 4.07 -1.21 23.57
N LEU A 199 2.89 -0.77 23.13
CA LEU A 199 1.64 -1.11 23.82
C LEU A 199 1.38 -2.62 23.82
N LEU A 200 1.54 -3.27 22.68
CA LEU A 200 1.38 -4.72 22.58
C LEU A 200 2.36 -5.48 23.51
N THR A 201 3.61 -5.03 23.57
CA THR A 201 4.64 -5.60 24.46
C THR A 201 4.31 -5.36 25.93
N ALA A 202 3.68 -4.23 26.25
CA ALA A 202 3.23 -3.90 27.60
C ALA A 202 1.94 -4.64 28.02
N GLY A 203 1.35 -5.46 27.13
CA GLY A 203 0.20 -6.30 27.43
C GLY A 203 -1.15 -5.75 26.95
N PHE A 204 -1.18 -4.56 26.32
CA PHE A 204 -2.41 -4.05 25.71
C PHE A 204 -2.83 -4.95 24.53
N SER A 205 -4.12 -5.23 24.45
CA SER A 205 -4.75 -6.16 23.51
C SER A 205 -5.96 -5.58 22.76
N HIS A 206 -6.36 -4.35 23.05
CA HIS A 206 -7.49 -3.67 22.40
C HIS A 206 -7.09 -2.27 21.92
N VAL A 207 -6.06 -2.22 21.06
CA VAL A 207 -5.46 -0.97 20.56
C VAL A 207 -6.00 -0.64 19.16
N ALA A 208 -6.54 0.56 19.00
CA ALA A 208 -6.91 1.11 17.70
C ALA A 208 -5.98 2.26 17.33
N CYS A 209 -5.39 2.23 16.13
CA CYS A 209 -4.59 3.32 15.58
C CYS A 209 -5.29 3.91 14.37
N THR A 210 -5.71 5.17 14.47
CA THR A 210 -6.34 5.86 13.35
C THR A 210 -5.30 6.39 12.40
N GLN A 211 -5.63 6.35 11.11
CA GLN A 211 -4.86 6.96 10.03
C GLN A 211 -5.80 7.79 9.14
N PRO A 212 -5.33 8.91 8.58
CA PRO A 212 -6.17 9.73 7.69
C PRO A 212 -6.45 9.03 6.36
N ARG A 213 -5.55 8.14 5.90
CA ARG A 213 -5.59 7.53 4.55
C ARG A 213 -5.67 6.01 4.61
N ARG A 214 -6.44 5.40 3.69
CA ARG A 214 -6.62 3.94 3.59
C ARG A 214 -5.30 3.19 3.36
N ILE A 215 -4.44 3.71 2.48
CA ILE A 215 -3.15 3.10 2.13
C ILE A 215 -2.23 3.06 3.37
N ALA A 216 -2.25 4.10 4.21
CA ALA A 216 -1.48 4.13 5.44
C ALA A 216 -1.91 3.03 6.41
N CYS A 217 -3.23 2.78 6.58
CA CYS A 217 -3.71 1.67 7.41
C CYS A 217 -3.14 0.32 6.95
N ILE A 218 -3.22 0.03 5.64
CA ILE A 218 -2.78 -1.25 5.06
C ILE A 218 -1.26 -1.39 5.20
N SER A 219 -0.51 -0.35 4.82
CA SER A 219 0.95 -0.36 4.83
C SER A 219 1.50 -0.50 6.26
N LEU A 220 0.97 0.25 7.22
CA LEU A 220 1.39 0.17 8.62
C LEU A 220 1.03 -1.18 9.24
N ALA A 221 -0.17 -1.71 8.99
CA ALA A 221 -0.54 -3.03 9.48
C ALA A 221 0.39 -4.12 8.94
N LYS A 222 0.72 -4.09 7.65
CA LYS A 222 1.69 -5.02 7.03
C LYS A 222 3.09 -4.85 7.63
N ARG A 223 3.58 -3.62 7.78
CA ARG A 223 4.91 -3.32 8.31
C ARG A 223 5.03 -3.73 9.78
N VAL A 224 4.05 -3.38 10.61
CA VAL A 224 4.04 -3.72 12.05
C VAL A 224 3.82 -5.22 12.24
N GLY A 225 2.98 -5.87 11.43
CA GLY A 225 2.85 -7.33 11.41
C GLY A 225 4.18 -8.02 11.09
N PHE A 226 4.92 -7.51 10.09
CA PHE A 226 6.25 -7.99 9.75
C PHE A 226 7.27 -7.79 10.89
N GLU A 227 7.35 -6.59 11.47
CA GLU A 227 8.33 -6.26 12.52
C GLU A 227 8.07 -6.95 13.86
N SER A 228 6.80 -7.27 14.17
CA SER A 228 6.39 -8.00 15.36
C SER A 228 6.49 -9.52 15.20
N LEU A 229 6.96 -10.00 14.04
CA LEU A 229 6.97 -11.42 13.65
C LEU A 229 5.57 -12.06 13.68
N SER A 230 4.55 -11.22 13.66
CA SER A 230 3.13 -11.58 13.53
C SER A 230 2.72 -11.62 12.05
N GLN A 231 3.66 -11.70 11.09
CA GLN A 231 3.33 -11.71 9.66
C GLN A 231 2.39 -12.89 9.30
N TYR A 232 2.49 -13.99 10.05
CA TYR A 232 1.61 -15.16 9.98
C TYR A 232 0.65 -15.25 11.17
N GLY A 233 0.73 -14.28 12.09
CA GLY A 233 -0.09 -14.15 13.29
C GLY A 233 -1.23 -13.15 13.09
N SER A 234 -2.34 -13.41 13.75
CA SER A 234 -3.56 -12.61 13.65
C SER A 234 -3.56 -11.34 14.52
N GLN A 235 -2.45 -11.04 15.22
CA GLN A 235 -2.42 -10.01 16.28
C GLN A 235 -2.42 -8.57 15.76
N VAL A 236 -1.98 -8.33 14.53
CA VAL A 236 -1.99 -7.01 13.91
C VAL A 236 -2.84 -7.07 12.65
N GLY A 237 -3.82 -6.18 12.54
CA GLY A 237 -4.71 -6.11 11.38
C GLY A 237 -5.04 -4.67 10.98
N TYR A 238 -5.75 -4.53 9.88
CA TYR A 238 -6.38 -3.27 9.50
C TYR A 238 -7.88 -3.46 9.27
N GLN A 239 -8.61 -2.37 9.41
CA GLN A 239 -10.02 -2.30 9.08
C GLN A 239 -10.30 -0.97 8.37
N ILE A 240 -10.72 -1.05 7.11
CA ILE A 240 -11.12 0.09 6.30
C ILE A 240 -12.51 -0.19 5.71
N ARG A 241 -13.10 0.79 5.03
CA ARG A 241 -14.40 0.59 4.38
C ARG A 241 -14.30 -0.54 3.35
N PHE A 242 -15.23 -1.50 3.42
CA PHE A 242 -15.34 -2.68 2.54
C PHE A 242 -14.19 -3.70 2.60
N GLU A 243 -13.19 -3.50 3.48
CA GLU A 243 -12.03 -4.40 3.56
C GLU A 243 -11.49 -4.49 4.99
N SER A 244 -11.24 -5.71 5.48
CA SER A 244 -10.75 -5.95 6.84
C SER A 244 -9.90 -7.21 6.91
N THR A 245 -8.83 -7.16 7.70
CA THR A 245 -8.05 -8.35 8.12
C THR A 245 -8.20 -8.64 9.61
N ARG A 246 -9.05 -7.88 10.32
CA ARG A 246 -9.33 -8.07 11.75
C ARG A 246 -9.94 -9.46 12.00
N SER A 247 -9.44 -10.14 13.02
CA SER A 247 -9.91 -11.43 13.51
C SER A 247 -10.03 -11.42 15.04
N ALA A 248 -10.53 -12.50 15.64
CA ALA A 248 -10.66 -12.61 17.10
C ALA A 248 -9.32 -12.53 17.84
N ALA A 249 -8.21 -12.84 17.18
CA ALA A 249 -6.87 -12.76 17.76
C ALA A 249 -6.17 -11.42 17.50
N THR A 250 -6.82 -10.48 16.79
CA THR A 250 -6.29 -9.15 16.51
C THR A 250 -6.30 -8.27 17.75
N LYS A 251 -5.11 -7.80 18.11
CA LYS A 251 -4.85 -6.95 19.28
C LYS A 251 -4.61 -5.49 18.92
N ILE A 252 -3.98 -5.24 17.77
CA ILE A 252 -3.79 -3.91 17.20
C ILE A 252 -4.57 -3.85 15.89
N VAL A 253 -5.43 -2.85 15.75
CA VAL A 253 -6.13 -2.57 14.49
C VAL A 253 -5.78 -1.17 13.99
N PHE A 254 -5.30 -1.09 12.76
CA PHE A 254 -5.17 0.17 12.03
C PHE A 254 -6.47 0.46 11.27
N LEU A 255 -7.08 1.62 11.48
CA LEU A 255 -8.33 1.98 10.83
C LEU A 255 -8.37 3.43 10.38
N THR A 256 -9.29 3.76 9.48
CA THR A 256 -9.48 5.16 9.09
C THR A 256 -10.26 5.92 10.16
N VAL A 257 -9.97 7.22 10.30
CA VAL A 257 -10.70 8.12 11.24
C VAL A 257 -12.21 8.06 11.02
N GLY A 258 -12.67 8.12 9.77
CA GLY A 258 -14.09 8.03 9.44
C GLY A 258 -14.75 6.70 9.84
N LEU A 259 -14.01 5.59 9.80
CA LEU A 259 -14.54 4.31 10.28
C LEU A 259 -14.68 4.30 11.80
N LEU A 260 -13.74 4.90 12.54
CA LEU A 260 -13.84 5.02 14.00
C LEU A 260 -15.03 5.89 14.39
N LEU A 261 -15.24 7.03 13.73
CA LEU A 261 -16.42 7.88 13.96
C LEU A 261 -17.73 7.13 13.73
N ARG A 262 -17.80 6.27 12.70
CA ARG A 262 -18.98 5.41 12.48
C ARG A 262 -19.14 4.34 13.57
N GLN A 263 -18.04 3.83 14.13
CA GLN A 263 -18.11 2.93 15.28
C GLN A 263 -18.64 3.66 16.52
N ILE A 264 -18.22 4.91 16.76
CA ILE A 264 -18.75 5.76 17.84
C ILE A 264 -20.24 6.06 17.64
N GLN A 265 -20.67 6.35 16.41
CA GLN A 265 -22.08 6.59 16.09
C GLN A 265 -22.97 5.38 16.45
N ARG A 266 -22.47 4.16 16.23
CA ARG A 266 -23.18 2.92 16.59
C ARG A 266 -23.06 2.58 18.07
N GLU A 267 -21.89 2.78 18.65
CA GLU A 267 -21.57 2.44 20.04
C GLU A 267 -20.77 3.58 20.68
N PRO A 268 -21.45 4.58 21.27
CA PRO A 268 -20.82 5.82 21.73
C PRO A 268 -19.78 5.64 22.82
N SER A 269 -19.88 4.57 23.61
CA SER A 269 -18.90 4.27 24.65
C SER A 269 -17.60 3.70 24.09
N LEU A 270 -17.57 3.05 22.92
CA LEU A 270 -16.44 2.31 22.35
C LEU A 270 -15.79 1.26 23.30
N PRO A 271 -16.56 0.30 23.86
CA PRO A 271 -16.03 -0.65 24.83
C PRO A 271 -14.98 -1.61 24.25
N GLN A 272 -14.94 -1.78 22.92
CA GLN A 272 -13.99 -2.67 22.24
C GLN A 272 -12.54 -2.17 22.22
N TYR A 273 -12.26 -0.95 22.72
CA TYR A 273 -10.93 -0.37 22.76
C TYR A 273 -10.57 0.11 24.17
N GLU A 274 -9.31 -0.13 24.54
CA GLU A 274 -8.69 0.33 25.79
C GLU A 274 -7.67 1.45 25.52
N VAL A 275 -7.04 1.46 24.33
CA VAL A 275 -6.15 2.53 23.88
C VAL A 275 -6.52 2.97 22.46
N LEU A 276 -6.71 4.27 22.27
CA LEU A 276 -6.82 4.90 20.96
C LEU A 276 -5.56 5.71 20.65
N ILE A 277 -4.93 5.41 19.53
CA ILE A 277 -3.85 6.22 18.97
C ILE A 277 -4.45 7.05 17.84
N VAL A 278 -4.41 8.36 17.98
CA VAL A 278 -4.77 9.30 16.92
C VAL A 278 -3.48 9.79 16.26
N ASP A 279 -3.17 9.24 15.09
CA ASP A 279 -1.94 9.58 14.36
C ASP A 279 -2.14 10.80 13.47
N GLU A 280 -1.02 11.42 13.07
CA GLU A 280 -0.95 12.51 12.10
C GLU A 280 -1.87 13.71 12.48
N VAL A 281 -2.03 14.02 13.79
CA VAL A 281 -2.93 15.10 14.25
C VAL A 281 -2.56 16.48 13.72
N HIS A 282 -1.30 16.67 13.35
CA HIS A 282 -0.78 17.89 12.77
C HIS A 282 -1.24 18.17 11.34
N GLU A 283 -1.77 17.19 10.61
CA GLU A 283 -2.33 17.42 9.27
C GLU A 283 -3.67 18.19 9.34
N ARG A 284 -4.30 18.31 10.54
CA ARG A 284 -5.51 19.11 10.81
C ARG A 284 -6.68 18.83 9.84
N HIS A 285 -6.84 17.55 9.50
CA HIS A 285 -7.97 17.05 8.71
C HIS A 285 -9.30 17.21 9.45
N LEU A 286 -10.37 17.50 8.71
CA LEU A 286 -11.72 17.75 9.21
C LEU A 286 -12.20 16.67 10.20
N HIS A 287 -12.13 15.41 9.78
CA HIS A 287 -12.60 14.27 10.59
C HIS A 287 -11.70 14.02 11.80
N ASN A 288 -10.41 14.37 11.73
CA ASN A 288 -9.47 14.17 12.83
C ASN A 288 -9.75 15.20 13.93
N ASP A 289 -9.88 16.48 13.56
CA ASP A 289 -10.27 17.55 14.49
C ASP A 289 -11.64 17.28 15.11
N PHE A 290 -12.60 16.76 14.33
CA PHE A 290 -13.90 16.33 14.86
C PHE A 290 -13.77 15.17 15.86
N LEU A 291 -12.99 14.13 15.53
CA LEU A 291 -12.71 13.01 16.44
C LEU A 291 -12.11 13.49 17.76
N LEU A 292 -11.18 14.45 17.74
CA LEU A 292 -10.60 15.02 18.96
C LEU A 292 -11.67 15.68 19.85
N GLY A 293 -12.63 16.40 19.25
CA GLY A 293 -13.78 16.95 19.98
C GLY A 293 -14.72 15.90 20.57
N VAL A 294 -14.95 14.81 19.83
CA VAL A 294 -15.73 13.68 20.33
C VAL A 294 -15.02 13.01 21.51
N LEU A 295 -13.71 12.75 21.39
CA LEU A 295 -12.89 12.16 22.44
C LEU A 295 -12.85 13.05 23.69
N ARG A 296 -12.72 14.37 23.54
CA ARG A 296 -12.75 15.31 24.68
C ARG A 296 -14.03 15.19 25.52
N ARG A 297 -15.16 14.85 24.90
CA ARG A 297 -16.44 14.59 25.61
C ARG A 297 -16.57 13.15 26.12
N LEU A 298 -15.93 12.19 25.46
CA LEU A 298 -15.98 10.78 25.82
C LEU A 298 -15.08 10.46 27.02
N LEU A 299 -13.88 11.03 27.09
CA LEU A 299 -12.86 10.70 28.09
C LEU A 299 -13.33 10.85 29.55
N PRO A 300 -14.09 11.89 29.94
CA PRO A 300 -14.66 11.99 31.28
C PRO A 300 -15.65 10.84 31.62
N LYS A 301 -16.27 10.22 30.61
CA LYS A 301 -17.22 9.09 30.77
C LYS A 301 -16.53 7.72 30.70
N ARG A 302 -15.31 7.66 30.17
CA ARG A 302 -14.50 6.44 29.99
C ARG A 302 -13.11 6.64 30.62
N PRO A 303 -12.99 6.70 31.95
CA PRO A 303 -11.71 6.93 32.64
C PRO A 303 -10.67 5.81 32.38
N ASP A 304 -11.15 4.63 31.98
CA ASP A 304 -10.37 3.47 31.57
C ASP A 304 -9.75 3.61 30.17
N LEU A 305 -10.35 4.41 29.29
CA LEU A 305 -9.86 4.63 27.93
C LEU A 305 -8.64 5.55 27.93
N LYS A 306 -7.53 5.07 27.36
CA LYS A 306 -6.30 5.84 27.16
C LYS A 306 -6.22 6.38 25.73
N VAL A 307 -5.65 7.57 25.55
CA VAL A 307 -5.47 8.23 24.25
C VAL A 307 -4.03 8.66 24.04
N ILE A 308 -3.46 8.33 22.88
CA ILE A 308 -2.16 8.84 22.43
C ILE A 308 -2.38 9.70 21.19
N LEU A 309 -1.94 10.94 21.23
CA LEU A 309 -1.91 11.83 20.07
C LEU A 309 -0.50 11.82 19.48
N MET A 310 -0.35 11.49 18.20
CA MET A 310 0.95 11.49 17.54
C MET A 310 1.07 12.65 16.54
N SER A 311 2.09 13.47 16.72
CA SER A 311 2.35 14.65 15.89
C SER A 311 3.77 14.67 15.35
N ALA A 312 3.95 15.12 14.10
CA ALA A 312 5.27 15.36 13.52
C ALA A 312 5.74 16.81 13.64
N THR A 313 4.88 17.75 14.06
CA THR A 313 5.19 19.19 14.08
C THR A 313 5.23 19.78 15.48
N ILE A 314 5.80 20.99 15.57
CA ILE A 314 6.12 21.74 16.79
C ILE A 314 4.87 22.33 17.48
N ASN A 315 3.69 22.40 16.85
CA ASN A 315 2.47 22.91 17.49
C ASN A 315 1.83 21.91 18.48
N ILE A 316 2.65 21.37 19.36
CA ILE A 316 2.29 20.40 20.39
C ILE A 316 1.51 21.09 21.51
N SER A 317 1.79 22.37 21.77
CA SER A 317 1.12 23.19 22.78
C SER A 317 -0.38 23.29 22.55
N LEU A 318 -0.82 23.41 21.29
CA LEU A 318 -2.24 23.39 20.94
C LEU A 318 -2.93 22.09 21.39
N PHE A 319 -2.37 20.93 21.08
CA PHE A 319 -2.96 19.64 21.45
C PHE A 319 -2.87 19.37 22.95
N SER A 320 -1.75 19.71 23.58
CA SER A 320 -1.57 19.56 25.03
C SER A 320 -2.56 20.41 25.80
N SER A 321 -2.66 21.71 25.50
CA SER A 321 -3.59 22.63 26.17
C SER A 321 -5.05 22.24 25.94
N TYR A 322 -5.41 21.80 24.74
CA TYR A 322 -6.75 21.36 24.40
C TYR A 322 -7.23 20.15 25.24
N PHE A 323 -6.31 19.23 25.60
CA PHE A 323 -6.56 18.11 26.51
C PHE A 323 -6.04 18.37 27.93
N SER A 324 -6.30 19.55 28.48
CA SER A 324 -6.01 19.89 29.88
C SER A 324 -4.52 19.77 30.25
N ASN A 325 -3.64 20.31 29.41
CA ASN A 325 -2.19 20.24 29.54
C ASN A 325 -1.65 18.79 29.58
N ALA A 326 -2.14 17.95 28.67
CA ALA A 326 -1.68 16.56 28.54
C ALA A 326 -0.15 16.50 28.39
N PRO A 327 0.54 15.57 29.07
CA PRO A 327 2.00 15.48 29.03
C PRO A 327 2.51 15.19 27.62
N VAL A 328 3.65 15.81 27.31
CA VAL A 328 4.32 15.69 26.02
C VAL A 328 5.58 14.83 26.17
N VAL A 329 5.68 13.79 25.34
CA VAL A 329 6.92 13.04 25.13
C VAL A 329 7.48 13.45 23.76
N GLN A 330 8.50 14.31 23.78
CA GLN A 330 9.17 14.78 22.57
C GLN A 330 10.36 13.87 22.24
N VAL A 331 10.34 13.35 21.01
CA VAL A 331 11.37 12.50 20.43
C VAL A 331 12.16 13.35 19.44
N PRO A 332 13.46 13.58 19.66
CA PRO A 332 14.28 14.34 18.73
C PRO A 332 14.40 13.61 17.39
N GLY A 333 14.33 14.37 16.29
CA GLY A 333 14.65 13.84 14.97
C GLY A 333 16.14 13.50 14.83
N ARG A 334 16.45 12.61 13.88
CA ARG A 334 17.81 12.35 13.40
C ARG A 334 17.94 12.82 11.96
N LEU A 335 17.73 14.10 11.73
CA LEU A 335 18.03 14.68 10.43
C LEU A 335 19.52 14.98 10.37
N PHE A 336 20.14 14.59 9.26
CA PHE A 336 21.45 15.08 8.88
C PHE A 336 21.36 16.58 8.57
N PRO A 337 22.47 17.34 8.63
CA PRO A 337 22.45 18.76 8.31
C PRO A 337 21.93 19.02 6.89
N ILE A 338 21.07 20.03 6.75
CA ILE A 338 20.46 20.42 5.47
C ILE A 338 20.80 21.89 5.21
N THR A 339 21.48 22.15 4.11
CA THR A 339 21.76 23.52 3.66
C THR A 339 20.53 24.06 2.93
N VAL A 340 20.05 25.25 3.32
CA VAL A 340 18.96 25.94 2.63
C VAL A 340 19.58 26.98 1.69
N VAL A 341 19.11 27.01 0.44
CA VAL A 341 19.52 27.98 -0.57
C VAL A 341 18.26 28.66 -1.11
N TYR A 342 18.13 29.97 -0.93
CA TYR A 342 17.04 30.74 -1.51
C TYR A 342 17.42 31.22 -2.92
N GLN A 343 16.55 30.96 -3.89
CA GLN A 343 16.68 31.31 -5.30
C GLN A 343 15.36 31.91 -5.79
N PRO A 344 15.00 33.14 -5.34
CA PRO A 344 13.75 33.77 -5.75
C PRO A 344 13.69 33.89 -7.28
N GLN A 345 12.50 33.69 -7.84
CA GLN A 345 12.27 33.93 -9.25
C GLN A 345 12.33 35.44 -9.52
N GLU A 346 13.19 35.88 -10.44
CA GLU A 346 13.18 37.25 -10.92
C GLU A 346 11.84 37.48 -11.65
N ALA A 347 11.02 38.40 -11.13
CA ALA A 347 9.79 38.79 -11.79
C ALA A 347 10.14 39.60 -13.03
N GLU A 348 10.24 38.95 -14.20
CA GLU A 348 10.28 39.72 -15.43
C GLU A 348 8.95 40.49 -15.57
N PRO A 349 9.00 41.80 -15.86
CA PRO A 349 7.81 42.62 -16.07
C PRO A 349 7.22 42.30 -17.46
N THR A 350 6.80 41.06 -17.69
CA THR A 350 6.12 40.70 -18.94
C THR A 350 4.66 41.11 -18.86
N THR A 351 4.30 42.03 -19.74
CA THR A 351 2.98 42.61 -20.01
C THR A 351 1.95 41.62 -20.58
N SER A 352 2.11 40.31 -20.39
CA SER A 352 1.16 39.30 -20.82
C SER A 352 0.86 38.33 -19.69
N LYS A 353 -0.42 38.19 -19.34
CA LYS A 353 -0.97 37.24 -18.37
C LYS A 353 -0.81 35.79 -18.89
N SER A 354 0.42 35.32 -19.01
CA SER A 354 0.68 33.90 -19.14
C SER A 354 0.58 33.29 -17.74
N GLU A 355 -0.55 32.68 -17.42
CA GLU A 355 -0.75 31.88 -16.19
C GLU A 355 0.14 30.62 -16.13
N LYS A 356 1.06 30.42 -17.08
CA LYS A 356 1.89 29.22 -17.16
C LYS A 356 3.17 29.37 -16.33
N LEU A 357 3.45 28.36 -15.51
CA LEU A 357 4.69 28.21 -14.75
C LEU A 357 5.92 28.21 -15.67
N ASP A 358 6.92 29.03 -15.34
CA ASP A 358 8.23 28.98 -15.99
C ASP A 358 9.06 27.77 -15.47
N PRO A 359 9.48 26.83 -16.34
CA PRO A 359 10.31 25.70 -15.94
C PRO A 359 11.79 26.03 -15.75
N GLN A 360 12.30 27.17 -16.22
CA GLN A 360 13.74 27.50 -16.22
C GLN A 360 14.39 27.49 -14.81
N PRO A 361 13.75 27.96 -13.72
CA PRO A 361 14.32 27.87 -12.38
C PRO A 361 14.58 26.43 -11.92
N PHE A 362 13.73 25.49 -12.31
CA PHE A 362 13.91 24.07 -11.98
C PHE A 362 15.09 23.46 -12.76
N LEU A 363 15.23 23.80 -14.04
CA LEU A 363 16.37 23.40 -14.87
C LEU A 363 17.70 23.91 -14.30
N ARG A 364 17.77 25.17 -13.88
CA ARG A 364 18.96 25.76 -13.24
C ARG A 364 19.40 24.99 -12.00
N VAL A 365 18.47 24.41 -11.24
CA VAL A 365 18.82 23.56 -10.10
C VAL A 365 19.40 22.23 -10.55
N LEU A 366 18.84 21.57 -11.57
CA LEU A 366 19.42 20.33 -12.12
C LEU A 366 20.83 20.59 -12.65
N GLU A 367 21.03 21.66 -13.42
CA GLU A 367 22.33 22.09 -13.92
C GLU A 367 23.31 22.33 -12.76
N SER A 368 22.91 23.07 -11.72
CA SER A 368 23.73 23.32 -10.54
C SER A 368 24.14 22.02 -9.83
N ILE A 369 23.23 21.05 -9.71
CA ILE A 369 23.53 19.74 -9.11
C ILE A 369 24.53 18.98 -10.00
N ASP A 370 24.34 18.98 -11.31
CA ASP A 370 25.21 18.26 -12.24
C ASP A 370 26.62 18.84 -12.32
N HIS A 371 26.76 20.17 -12.21
CA HIS A 371 28.06 20.85 -12.19
C HIS A 371 28.78 20.68 -10.84
N LYS A 372 28.05 20.72 -9.73
CA LYS A 372 28.64 20.69 -8.38
C LYS A 372 28.95 19.28 -7.89
N TYR A 373 28.14 18.29 -8.25
CA TYR A 373 28.25 16.92 -7.71
C TYR A 373 28.57 15.89 -8.80
N PRO A 374 29.62 15.07 -8.62
CA PRO A 374 30.04 14.07 -9.60
C PRO A 374 28.98 12.97 -9.73
N PRO A 375 28.84 12.31 -10.91
CA PRO A 375 27.79 11.30 -11.16
C PRO A 375 27.80 10.11 -10.19
N GLU A 376 28.96 9.76 -9.63
CA GLU A 376 29.14 8.66 -8.69
C GLU A 376 28.52 8.97 -7.31
N GLU A 377 28.37 10.25 -6.98
CA GLU A 377 27.77 10.69 -5.73
C GLU A 377 26.24 10.55 -5.80
N ARG A 378 25.72 9.64 -4.98
CA ARG A 378 24.28 9.38 -4.88
C ARG A 378 23.54 10.56 -4.26
N GLY A 379 22.38 10.85 -4.83
CA GLY A 379 21.46 11.85 -4.30
C GLY A 379 20.35 12.14 -5.30
N ASP A 380 19.15 11.64 -5.01
CA ASP A 380 17.98 11.91 -5.83
C ASP A 380 17.41 13.30 -5.52
N LEU A 381 16.76 13.88 -6.52
CA LEU A 381 16.09 15.18 -6.46
C LEU A 381 14.57 14.99 -6.31
N LEU A 382 13.98 15.68 -5.34
CA LEU A 382 12.53 15.79 -5.16
C LEU A 382 12.09 17.24 -5.37
N VAL A 383 11.18 17.46 -6.29
CA VAL A 383 10.64 18.78 -6.63
C VAL A 383 9.19 18.88 -6.16
N PHE A 384 8.87 19.88 -5.33
CA PHE A 384 7.51 20.16 -4.90
C PHE A 384 6.84 21.20 -5.81
N LEU A 385 5.77 20.79 -6.47
CA LEU A 385 4.94 21.59 -7.39
C LEU A 385 3.48 21.65 -6.89
N SER A 386 2.72 22.61 -7.39
CA SER A 386 1.36 22.86 -6.88
C SER A 386 0.32 21.88 -7.44
N GLY A 387 0.50 21.35 -8.66
CA GLY A 387 -0.44 20.40 -9.28
C GLY A 387 0.06 19.72 -10.56
N MET A 388 -0.82 18.96 -11.21
CA MET A 388 -0.49 18.18 -12.42
C MET A 388 -0.12 19.02 -13.64
N ALA A 389 -0.73 20.19 -13.80
CA ALA A 389 -0.40 21.07 -14.91
C ALA A 389 1.06 21.54 -14.79
N GLU A 390 1.45 21.95 -13.58
CA GLU A 390 2.80 22.36 -13.24
C GLU A 390 3.80 21.20 -13.38
N ILE A 391 3.44 20.00 -12.88
CA ILE A 391 4.23 18.78 -13.06
C ILE A 391 4.47 18.52 -14.54
N SER A 392 3.44 18.63 -15.38
CA SER A 392 3.56 18.34 -16.82
C SER A 392 4.48 19.34 -17.52
N THR A 393 4.34 20.64 -17.23
CA THR A 393 5.20 21.69 -17.80
C THR A 393 6.67 21.49 -17.42
N VAL A 394 6.95 21.19 -16.14
CA VAL A 394 8.34 20.96 -15.68
C VAL A 394 8.86 19.63 -16.20
N LEU A 395 8.01 18.60 -16.30
CA LEU A 395 8.38 17.29 -16.84
C LEU A 395 8.87 17.41 -18.27
N GLU A 396 8.15 18.11 -19.15
CA GLU A 396 8.53 18.28 -20.55
C GLU A 396 9.91 18.93 -20.70
N ALA A 397 10.15 20.02 -19.95
CA ALA A 397 11.42 20.73 -19.96
C ALA A 397 12.57 19.88 -19.39
N VAL A 398 12.35 19.23 -18.24
CA VAL A 398 13.36 18.43 -17.54
C VAL A 398 13.66 17.13 -18.29
N GLN A 399 12.68 16.54 -18.98
CA GLN A 399 12.87 15.37 -19.84
C GLN A 399 13.78 15.68 -21.03
N THR A 400 13.64 16.88 -21.61
CA THR A 400 14.53 17.36 -22.68
C THR A 400 15.97 17.50 -22.17
N TYR A 401 16.16 18.11 -21.00
CA TYR A 401 17.49 18.18 -20.38
C TYR A 401 18.06 16.79 -20.02
N ALA A 402 17.21 15.89 -19.52
CA ALA A 402 17.60 14.52 -19.18
C ALA A 402 18.01 13.69 -20.42
N SER A 403 17.38 13.91 -21.58
CA SER A 403 17.73 13.22 -22.82
C SER A 403 19.11 13.66 -23.34
N HIS A 404 19.48 14.93 -23.16
CA HIS A 404 20.80 15.44 -23.53
C HIS A 404 21.91 14.98 -22.57
N THR A 405 21.64 14.99 -21.26
CA THR A 405 22.66 14.68 -20.25
C THR A 405 22.79 13.19 -19.94
N GLN A 406 21.72 12.40 -20.10
CA GLN A 406 21.63 11.00 -19.69
C GLN A 406 21.95 10.76 -18.20
N ARG A 407 21.83 11.80 -17.35
CA ARG A 407 22.13 11.75 -15.92
C ARG A 407 20.89 11.60 -15.03
N TRP A 408 19.69 11.72 -15.59
CA TRP A 408 18.45 11.80 -14.83
C TRP A 408 17.39 10.83 -15.35
N VAL A 409 16.68 10.19 -14.42
CA VAL A 409 15.40 9.52 -14.67
C VAL A 409 14.30 10.36 -14.06
N VAL A 410 13.45 10.95 -14.89
CA VAL A 410 12.40 11.88 -14.44
C VAL A 410 11.10 11.13 -14.20
N LEU A 411 10.51 11.28 -13.02
CA LEU A 411 9.31 10.54 -12.60
C LEU A 411 8.27 11.50 -12.03
N PRO A 412 7.05 11.56 -12.59
CA PRO A 412 5.95 12.29 -11.97
C PRO A 412 5.38 11.51 -10.78
N LEU A 413 4.96 12.23 -9.73
CA LEU A 413 4.29 11.66 -8.56
C LEU A 413 3.08 12.51 -8.18
N HIS A 414 1.89 11.98 -8.40
CA HIS A 414 0.64 12.65 -8.08
C HIS A 414 -0.45 11.63 -7.72
N SER A 415 -1.40 12.04 -6.87
CA SER A 415 -2.48 11.17 -6.38
C SER A 415 -3.38 10.60 -7.48
N ALA A 416 -3.48 11.30 -8.62
CA ALA A 416 -4.27 10.87 -9.78
C ALA A 416 -3.55 9.83 -10.68
N LEU A 417 -2.25 9.57 -10.46
CA LEU A 417 -1.51 8.56 -11.22
C LEU A 417 -1.91 7.14 -10.80
N SER A 418 -1.70 6.16 -11.68
CA SER A 418 -1.92 4.76 -11.33
C SER A 418 -0.98 4.30 -10.21
N VAL A 419 -1.39 3.30 -9.42
CA VAL A 419 -0.54 2.74 -8.35
C VAL A 419 0.80 2.24 -8.91
N ALA A 420 0.78 1.65 -10.11
CA ALA A 420 1.99 1.16 -10.76
C ALA A 420 2.96 2.30 -11.11
N ASP A 421 2.46 3.46 -11.52
CA ASP A 421 3.29 4.63 -11.83
C ASP A 421 3.80 5.31 -10.57
N GLN A 422 2.95 5.41 -9.53
CA GLN A 422 3.38 5.90 -8.22
C GLN A 422 4.49 5.02 -7.63
N ASP A 423 4.42 3.70 -7.83
CA ASP A 423 5.40 2.76 -7.29
C ASP A 423 6.80 2.89 -7.93
N LYS A 424 6.91 3.40 -9.17
CA LYS A 424 8.19 3.59 -9.87
C LYS A 424 9.17 4.46 -9.06
N VAL A 425 8.66 5.38 -8.24
CA VAL A 425 9.51 6.27 -7.43
C VAL A 425 10.34 5.53 -6.37
N PHE A 426 9.93 4.32 -5.98
CA PHE A 426 10.65 3.49 -5.01
C PHE A 426 11.72 2.58 -5.63
N ASP A 427 11.74 2.47 -6.96
CA ASP A 427 12.76 1.72 -7.68
C ASP A 427 14.12 2.42 -7.62
N VAL A 428 15.18 1.67 -7.94
CA VAL A 428 16.57 2.14 -7.83
C VAL A 428 17.04 2.64 -9.20
N ALA A 429 17.65 3.82 -9.23
CA ALA A 429 18.27 4.32 -10.45
C ALA A 429 19.54 3.52 -10.81
N PRO A 430 19.88 3.42 -12.11
CA PRO A 430 21.16 2.88 -12.56
C PRO A 430 22.37 3.59 -11.90
N PRO A 431 23.52 2.91 -11.78
CA PRO A 431 24.77 3.56 -11.36
C PRO A 431 25.11 4.75 -12.27
N GLY A 432 25.49 5.89 -11.67
CA GLY A 432 25.80 7.13 -12.40
C GLY A 432 24.59 7.98 -12.79
N VAL A 433 23.37 7.52 -12.48
CA VAL A 433 22.11 8.19 -12.81
C VAL A 433 21.34 8.53 -11.52
N ARG A 434 20.69 9.69 -11.49
CA ARG A 434 19.85 10.16 -10.37
C ARG A 434 18.37 10.14 -10.76
N LYS A 435 17.48 10.03 -9.78
CA LYS A 435 16.04 10.28 -10.00
C LYS A 435 15.72 11.76 -9.82
N CYS A 436 14.90 12.30 -10.71
CA CYS A 436 14.23 13.60 -10.53
C CYS A 436 12.74 13.33 -10.37
N ILE A 437 12.21 13.52 -9.16
CA ILE A 437 10.83 13.18 -8.81
C ILE A 437 10.03 14.46 -8.72
N LEU A 438 9.05 14.64 -9.60
CA LEU A 438 8.19 15.82 -9.67
C LEU A 438 6.88 15.54 -8.93
N SER A 439 6.68 16.13 -7.77
CA SER A 439 5.63 15.75 -6.83
C SER A 439 4.81 16.93 -6.33
N THR A 440 3.56 16.68 -5.92
CA THR A 440 2.80 17.58 -5.04
C THR A 440 3.13 17.32 -3.57
N ASN A 441 2.32 17.89 -2.65
CA ASN A 441 2.37 17.63 -1.21
C ASN A 441 2.18 16.14 -0.81
N ILE A 442 1.88 15.23 -1.74
CA ILE A 442 1.86 13.78 -1.48
C ILE A 442 3.22 13.27 -0.94
N ALA A 443 4.34 13.82 -1.40
CA ALA A 443 5.67 13.46 -0.90
C ALA A 443 6.04 14.15 0.42
N GLU A 444 5.24 15.12 0.88
CA GLU A 444 5.52 15.92 2.08
C GLU A 444 5.30 15.13 3.36
N THR A 445 4.26 14.28 3.40
CA THR A 445 3.92 13.40 4.53
C THR A 445 3.70 11.95 4.11
N SER A 446 2.89 11.72 3.07
CA SER A 446 2.27 10.43 2.76
C SER A 446 3.23 9.35 2.26
N VAL A 447 4.33 9.75 1.64
CA VAL A 447 5.27 8.83 0.98
C VAL A 447 6.69 9.11 1.47
N THR A 448 7.43 8.04 1.80
CA THR A 448 8.85 8.12 2.18
C THR A 448 9.70 7.51 1.08
N ILE A 449 10.33 8.38 0.28
CA ILE A 449 11.23 7.98 -0.80
C ILE A 449 12.65 7.94 -0.24
N ASP A 450 13.30 6.78 -0.31
CA ASP A 450 14.69 6.64 0.09
C ASP A 450 15.61 7.26 -0.97
N GLY A 451 16.75 7.82 -0.55
CA GLY A 451 17.79 8.32 -1.45
C GLY A 451 17.65 9.80 -1.84
N ILE A 452 16.60 10.48 -1.41
CA ILE A 452 16.46 11.93 -1.59
C ILE A 452 17.57 12.65 -0.82
N ARG A 453 18.31 13.50 -1.55
CA ARG A 453 19.35 14.39 -1.02
C ARG A 453 19.10 15.84 -1.39
N PHE A 454 18.47 16.06 -2.54
CA PHE A 454 18.16 17.39 -3.03
C PHE A 454 16.65 17.59 -3.00
N VAL A 455 16.22 18.74 -2.52
CA VAL A 455 14.81 19.16 -2.55
C VAL A 455 14.73 20.50 -3.26
N VAL A 456 13.76 20.66 -4.16
CA VAL A 456 13.35 21.95 -4.70
C VAL A 456 11.94 22.25 -4.20
N ASP A 457 11.78 23.37 -3.52
CA ASP A 457 10.50 23.83 -2.99
C ASP A 457 10.02 25.06 -3.77
N SER A 458 8.93 24.91 -4.53
CA SER A 458 8.30 26.02 -5.24
C SER A 458 7.59 27.02 -4.30
N GLY A 459 7.38 26.65 -3.02
CA GLY A 459 6.64 27.48 -2.06
C GLY A 459 5.13 27.46 -2.25
N LYS A 460 4.61 26.69 -3.22
CA LYS A 460 3.20 26.68 -3.59
C LYS A 460 2.52 25.35 -3.29
N VAL A 461 1.21 25.39 -3.13
CA VAL A 461 0.33 24.23 -2.97
C VAL A 461 -1.04 24.55 -3.56
N LYS A 462 -1.69 23.57 -4.20
CA LYS A 462 -3.12 23.68 -4.55
C LYS A 462 -3.96 22.95 -3.51
N GLU A 463 -4.92 23.67 -2.96
CA GLU A 463 -5.84 23.13 -1.96
C GLU A 463 -7.28 23.51 -2.28
N MET A 464 -8.21 22.67 -1.82
CA MET A 464 -9.64 22.99 -1.90
C MET A 464 -9.95 24.14 -0.95
N SER A 465 -10.56 25.19 -1.50
CA SER A 465 -11.09 26.34 -0.77
C SER A 465 -12.58 26.45 -1.07
N TYR A 466 -13.38 26.61 -0.02
CA TYR A 466 -14.80 26.89 -0.14
C TYR A 466 -15.01 28.39 -0.35
N ASP A 467 -15.73 28.75 -1.41
CA ASP A 467 -16.22 30.11 -1.64
C ASP A 467 -17.65 30.22 -1.10
N PRO A 468 -17.87 30.96 0.02
CA PRO A 468 -19.19 31.11 0.60
C PRO A 468 -20.18 31.86 -0.30
N GLN A 469 -19.71 32.75 -1.16
CA GLN A 469 -20.56 33.54 -2.05
C GLN A 469 -21.02 32.70 -3.24
N ALA A 470 -20.08 31.96 -3.85
CA ALA A 470 -20.37 31.08 -4.97
C ALA A 470 -21.03 29.75 -4.53
N LYS A 471 -21.00 29.43 -3.22
CA LYS A 471 -21.43 28.13 -2.64
C LYS A 471 -20.74 26.93 -3.30
N LEU A 472 -19.50 27.10 -3.73
CA LEU A 472 -18.75 26.12 -4.51
C LEU A 472 -17.38 25.90 -3.90
N GLN A 473 -16.91 24.66 -3.96
CA GLN A 473 -15.52 24.35 -3.67
C GLN A 473 -14.68 24.58 -4.93
N ARG A 474 -13.59 25.32 -4.79
CA ARG A 474 -12.63 25.59 -5.87
C ARG A 474 -11.25 25.12 -5.44
N LEU A 475 -10.55 24.43 -6.34
CA LEU A 475 -9.14 24.16 -6.19
C LEU A 475 -8.37 25.44 -6.52
N GLN A 476 -7.68 26.01 -5.53
CA GLN A 476 -6.94 27.26 -5.66
C GLN A 476 -5.50 27.08 -5.20
N GLU A 477 -4.59 27.83 -5.82
CA GLU A 477 -3.18 27.87 -5.44
C GLU A 477 -2.95 28.86 -4.29
N PHE A 478 -2.18 28.43 -3.30
CA PHE A 478 -1.78 29.20 -2.14
C PHE A 478 -0.27 29.06 -1.89
N TRP A 479 0.28 30.03 -1.16
CA TRP A 479 1.60 29.88 -0.52
C TRP A 479 1.53 28.84 0.60
N ILE A 480 2.62 28.11 0.77
CA ILE A 480 2.75 27.12 1.84
C ILE A 480 2.99 27.80 3.19
N SER A 481 2.81 27.06 4.28
CA SER A 481 3.21 27.52 5.61
C SER A 481 4.69 27.25 5.91
N GLN A 482 5.24 27.93 6.91
CA GLN A 482 6.59 27.67 7.40
C GLN A 482 6.76 26.20 7.84
N ALA A 483 5.75 25.64 8.52
CA ALA A 483 5.75 24.22 8.90
C ALA A 483 5.82 23.29 7.68
N SER A 484 5.11 23.61 6.59
CA SER A 484 5.15 22.81 5.35
C SER A 484 6.54 22.91 4.68
N ALA A 485 7.08 24.12 4.60
CA ALA A 485 8.43 24.36 4.07
C ALA A 485 9.52 23.62 4.87
N GLU A 486 9.34 23.49 6.19
CA GLU A 486 10.24 22.75 7.06
C GLU A 486 10.12 21.23 6.86
N GLN A 487 8.90 20.72 6.66
CA GLN A 487 8.68 19.31 6.31
C GLN A 487 9.27 18.95 4.94
N ARG A 488 9.08 19.80 3.93
CA ARG A 488 9.68 19.66 2.60
C ARG A 488 11.21 19.66 2.69
N LYS A 489 11.80 20.62 3.41
CA LYS A 489 13.24 20.65 3.71
C LYS A 489 13.71 19.34 4.33
N GLY A 490 13.00 18.85 5.36
CA GLY A 490 13.34 17.61 6.07
C GLY A 490 13.43 16.35 5.19
N ARG A 491 12.87 16.35 3.97
CA ARG A 491 13.00 15.24 3.03
C ARG A 491 14.42 15.05 2.51
N ALA A 492 15.23 16.11 2.47
CA ALA A 492 16.63 16.05 2.03
C ALA A 492 17.58 15.45 3.09
N GLY A 493 17.22 15.46 4.38
CA GLY A 493 18.13 15.14 5.49
C GLY A 493 17.99 13.74 6.07
N ARG A 494 17.31 12.82 5.40
CA ARG A 494 16.97 11.50 5.97
C ARG A 494 18.08 10.46 5.84
N THR A 495 18.80 10.46 4.72
CA THR A 495 19.81 9.43 4.42
C THR A 495 21.25 9.94 4.57
N GLY A 496 21.44 11.25 4.51
CA GLY A 496 22.72 11.93 4.63
C GLY A 496 22.54 13.45 4.54
N PRO A 497 23.63 14.23 4.58
CA PRO A 497 23.58 15.67 4.40
C PRO A 497 22.92 16.06 3.08
N GLY A 498 21.99 17.02 3.13
CA GLY A 498 21.15 17.39 1.99
C GLY A 498 21.14 18.87 1.68
N VAL A 499 20.52 19.24 0.56
CA VAL A 499 20.32 20.64 0.16
C VAL A 499 18.86 20.86 -0.20
N CYS A 500 18.27 21.95 0.30
CA CYS A 500 16.92 22.40 -0.03
C CYS A 500 17.02 23.75 -0.76
N PHE A 501 16.61 23.77 -2.02
CA PHE A 501 16.51 24.96 -2.86
C PHE A 501 15.09 25.51 -2.77
N ARG A 502 14.93 26.73 -2.24
CA ARG A 502 13.64 27.41 -2.12
C ARG A 502 13.52 28.44 -3.25
N LEU A 503 12.51 28.32 -4.10
CA LEU A 503 12.31 29.20 -5.26
C LEU A 503 11.60 30.53 -4.94
N TYR A 504 11.70 30.96 -3.68
CA TYR A 504 11.09 32.16 -3.11
C TYR A 504 12.11 32.86 -2.23
N ALA A 505 11.89 34.14 -1.89
CA ALA A 505 12.84 34.88 -1.06
C ALA A 505 12.76 34.45 0.41
N GLU A 506 13.83 34.70 1.17
CA GLU A 506 13.82 34.47 2.63
C GLU A 506 12.78 35.37 3.32
N SER A 507 12.60 36.60 2.83
CA SER A 507 11.53 37.50 3.30
C SER A 507 10.12 36.93 3.09
N ASP A 508 9.91 36.17 1.99
CA ASP A 508 8.62 35.52 1.75
C ASP A 508 8.39 34.39 2.75
N TYR A 509 9.43 33.59 3.03
CA TYR A 509 9.37 32.55 4.07
C TYR A 509 9.00 33.12 5.44
N ASP A 510 9.61 34.23 5.83
CA ASP A 510 9.32 34.90 7.10
C ASP A 510 7.89 35.45 7.14
N ALA A 511 7.33 35.82 5.98
CA ALA A 511 5.94 36.27 5.85
C ALA A 511 4.91 35.13 5.75
N PHE A 512 5.34 33.87 5.50
CA PHE A 512 4.42 32.74 5.45
C PHE A 512 3.76 32.49 6.80
N ALA A 513 2.51 32.00 6.75
CA ALA A 513 1.82 31.57 7.96
C ALA A 513 2.64 30.47 8.68
N PRO A 514 2.72 30.47 10.03
CA PRO A 514 3.49 29.45 10.76
C PRO A 514 3.00 28.01 10.49
N TYR A 515 1.68 27.83 10.34
CA TYR A 515 1.04 26.53 10.16
C TYR A 515 -0.02 26.57 9.04
N PRO A 516 -0.32 25.44 8.39
CA PRO A 516 -1.43 25.36 7.44
C PRO A 516 -2.77 25.71 8.10
N VAL A 517 -3.68 26.31 7.32
CA VAL A 517 -5.04 26.57 7.79
C VAL A 517 -5.78 25.23 7.94
N PRO A 518 -6.36 24.92 9.12
CA PRO A 518 -7.09 23.68 9.35
C PRO A 518 -8.23 23.48 8.35
N GLU A 519 -8.45 22.24 7.91
CA GLU A 519 -9.44 21.91 6.89
C GLU A 519 -10.85 22.39 7.28
N ILE A 520 -11.21 22.28 8.57
CA ILE A 520 -12.49 22.71 9.14
C ILE A 520 -12.83 24.20 8.88
N ARG A 521 -11.84 25.04 8.57
CA ARG A 521 -12.07 26.47 8.30
C ARG A 521 -12.23 26.81 6.81
N ARG A 522 -11.99 25.83 5.92
CA ARG A 522 -11.85 26.08 4.47
C ARG A 522 -12.65 25.13 3.59
N VAL A 523 -13.39 24.18 4.17
CA VAL A 523 -14.28 23.25 3.44
C VAL A 523 -15.74 23.45 3.83
N ALA A 524 -16.65 22.95 2.99
CA ALA A 524 -18.07 22.89 3.32
C ALA A 524 -18.31 21.93 4.49
N LEU A 525 -19.21 22.30 5.40
CA LEU A 525 -19.42 21.59 6.66
C LEU A 525 -20.67 20.70 6.67
N ASP A 526 -21.35 20.55 5.53
CA ASP A 526 -22.64 19.87 5.42
C ASP A 526 -22.59 18.43 5.94
N SER A 527 -21.59 17.66 5.48
CA SER A 527 -21.39 16.27 5.90
C SER A 527 -21.06 16.17 7.40
N LEU A 528 -20.23 17.10 7.90
CA LEU A 528 -19.84 17.15 9.31
C LEU A 528 -21.04 17.47 10.19
N VAL A 529 -21.81 18.51 9.87
CA VAL A 529 -23.00 18.91 10.63
C VAL A 529 -24.03 17.78 10.65
N LEU A 530 -24.25 17.12 9.50
CA LEU A 530 -25.14 15.97 9.42
C LEU A 530 -24.67 14.81 10.32
N GLN A 531 -23.38 14.50 10.28
CA GLN A 531 -22.78 13.47 11.14
C GLN A 531 -22.90 13.83 12.62
N MET A 532 -22.63 15.08 12.99
CA MET A 532 -22.75 15.57 14.37
C MET A 532 -24.17 15.42 14.92
N LYS A 533 -25.18 15.83 14.12
CA LYS A 533 -26.59 15.68 14.48
C LYS A 533 -26.95 14.20 14.63
N SER A 534 -26.41 13.30 13.79
CA SER A 534 -26.69 11.86 13.87
C SER A 534 -26.03 11.16 15.06
N MET A 535 -24.86 11.64 15.48
CA MET A 535 -24.18 11.15 16.67
C MET A 535 -24.75 11.74 17.97
N SER A 536 -25.74 12.64 17.89
CA SER A 536 -26.32 13.35 19.04
C SER A 536 -25.25 14.01 19.93
N VAL A 537 -24.18 14.53 19.32
CA VAL A 537 -23.09 15.22 20.02
C VAL A 537 -23.44 16.68 20.33
N GLY A 538 -24.71 17.00 20.55
CA GLY A 538 -25.18 18.36 20.86
C GLY A 538 -25.15 19.33 19.68
N ASP A 539 -25.30 20.62 19.98
CA ASP A 539 -25.34 21.69 18.98
C ASP A 539 -23.94 21.91 18.34
N PRO A 540 -23.82 21.84 17.00
CA PRO A 540 -22.58 22.16 16.30
C PRO A 540 -21.96 23.50 16.69
N ARG A 541 -22.77 24.50 17.07
CA ARG A 541 -22.30 25.85 17.45
C ARG A 541 -21.55 25.88 18.79
N THR A 542 -21.84 24.95 19.68
CA THR A 542 -21.24 24.87 21.03
C THR A 542 -20.32 23.67 21.20
N PHE A 543 -20.10 22.93 20.11
CA PHE A 543 -19.22 21.77 20.12
C PHE A 543 -17.76 22.20 20.39
N PRO A 544 -17.00 21.47 21.24
CA PRO A 544 -15.68 21.87 21.66
C PRO A 544 -14.64 21.55 20.57
N PHE A 545 -14.68 22.23 19.43
CA PHE A 545 -13.63 22.10 18.42
C PHE A 545 -12.29 22.57 18.98
N ILE A 546 -11.19 21.98 18.51
CA ILE A 546 -9.83 22.44 18.84
C ILE A 546 -9.62 23.89 18.38
N GLU A 547 -10.08 24.18 17.16
CA GLU A 547 -10.26 25.53 16.65
C GLU A 547 -11.61 25.56 15.94
N PRO A 548 -12.55 26.44 16.35
CA PRO A 548 -13.88 26.43 15.77
C PRO A 548 -13.88 26.88 14.30
N PRO A 549 -14.79 26.34 13.48
CA PRO A 549 -15.06 26.86 12.14
C PRO A 549 -15.64 28.28 12.20
N PRO A 550 -15.60 29.03 11.07
CA PRO A 550 -16.31 30.30 10.97
C PRO A 550 -17.82 30.10 11.25
N PRO A 551 -18.46 30.93 12.10
CA PRO A 551 -19.88 30.79 12.41
C PRO A 551 -20.77 30.83 11.17
N ALA A 552 -20.47 31.71 10.21
CA ALA A 552 -21.21 31.82 8.94
C ALA A 552 -21.17 30.51 8.11
N SER A 553 -20.06 29.77 8.14
CA SER A 553 -19.93 28.48 7.45
C SER A 553 -20.81 27.41 8.09
N LEU A 554 -20.93 27.40 9.42
CA LEU A 554 -21.85 26.51 10.13
C LEU A 554 -23.31 26.82 9.82
N GLU A 555 -23.71 28.09 9.87
CA GLU A 555 -25.08 28.49 9.54
C GLU A 555 -25.44 28.13 8.09
N THR A 556 -24.51 28.36 7.16
CA THR A 556 -24.70 28.00 5.75
C THR A 556 -24.93 26.49 5.59
N ALA A 557 -24.17 25.66 6.30
CA ALA A 557 -24.34 24.21 6.26
C ALA A 557 -25.67 23.75 6.87
N ILE A 558 -26.10 24.36 7.97
CA ILE A 558 -27.39 24.05 8.62
C ILE A 558 -28.57 24.43 7.71
N LEU A 559 -28.53 25.62 7.12
CA LEU A 559 -29.53 26.06 6.14
C LEU A 559 -29.56 25.14 4.92
N TYR A 560 -28.39 24.80 4.38
CA TYR A 560 -28.29 23.87 3.26
C TYR A 560 -28.92 22.50 3.58
N LEU A 561 -28.64 21.94 4.76
CA LEU A 561 -29.23 20.65 5.17
C LEU A 561 -30.75 20.73 5.38
N ARG A 562 -31.27 21.90 5.82
CA ARG A 562 -32.72 22.16 5.86
C ARG A 562 -33.33 22.22 4.46
N ASP A 563 -32.69 22.91 3.53
CA ASP A 563 -33.12 22.98 2.12
C ASP A 563 -33.08 21.59 1.45
N GLN A 564 -32.12 20.75 1.83
CA GLN A 564 -32.06 19.35 1.40
C GLN A 564 -33.09 18.45 2.09
N GLY A 565 -33.83 18.96 3.08
CA GLY A 565 -34.80 18.20 3.88
C GLY A 565 -34.16 17.19 4.83
N ALA A 566 -32.84 17.25 5.04
CA ALA A 566 -32.11 16.41 5.99
C ALA A 566 -32.34 16.87 7.45
N LEU A 567 -32.58 18.17 7.63
CA LEU A 567 -32.98 18.76 8.91
C LEU A 567 -34.36 19.41 8.79
N ASP A 568 -35.13 19.39 9.88
CA ASP A 568 -36.42 20.09 9.98
C ASP A 568 -36.26 21.56 10.42
N SER A 569 -37.38 22.24 10.67
CA SER A 569 -37.38 23.63 11.12
C SER A 569 -36.79 23.86 12.51
N SER A 570 -36.74 22.81 13.33
CA SER A 570 -36.09 22.80 14.65
C SER A 570 -34.62 22.35 14.59
N GLU A 571 -34.08 22.17 13.38
CA GLU A 571 -32.75 21.61 13.13
C GLU A 571 -32.55 20.19 13.69
N ALA A 572 -33.64 19.44 13.86
CA ALA A 572 -33.61 18.03 14.19
C ALA A 572 -33.49 17.18 12.92
N LEU A 573 -32.92 15.98 13.06
CA LEU A 573 -32.79 15.06 11.94
C LEU A 573 -34.16 14.56 11.48
N THR A 574 -34.40 14.66 10.17
CA THR A 574 -35.55 14.03 9.54
C THR A 574 -35.28 12.54 9.29
N PRO A 575 -36.29 11.74 8.90
CA PRO A 575 -36.06 10.36 8.47
C PRO A 575 -35.08 10.24 7.31
N ILE A 576 -35.18 11.12 6.31
CA ILE A 576 -34.22 11.15 5.19
C ILE A 576 -32.83 11.60 5.66
N GLY A 577 -32.74 12.58 6.56
CA GLY A 577 -31.47 12.99 7.17
C GLY A 577 -30.79 11.85 7.94
N SER A 578 -31.58 11.05 8.65
CA SER A 578 -31.11 9.88 9.40
C SER A 578 -30.54 8.81 8.48
N LEU A 579 -31.16 8.59 7.32
CA LEU A 579 -30.62 7.70 6.27
C LEU A 579 -29.35 8.28 5.66
N LEU A 580 -29.36 9.56 5.27
CA LEU A 580 -28.21 10.24 4.68
C LEU A 580 -26.97 10.18 5.59
N ALA A 581 -27.14 10.36 6.89
CA ALA A 581 -26.05 10.29 7.86
C ALA A 581 -25.40 8.89 7.98
N GLN A 582 -26.07 7.85 7.50
CA GLN A 582 -25.54 6.48 7.48
C GLN A 582 -24.76 6.18 6.18
N LEU A 583 -24.94 7.00 5.14
CA LEU A 583 -24.26 6.85 3.86
C LEU A 583 -22.99 7.71 3.85
N PRO A 584 -21.78 7.12 3.65
CA PRO A 584 -20.54 7.89 3.58
C PRO A 584 -20.33 8.38 2.14
N VAL A 585 -21.22 9.27 1.72
CA VAL A 585 -21.23 9.98 0.43
C VAL A 585 -21.74 11.40 0.65
N ASP A 586 -21.53 12.29 -0.32
CA ASP A 586 -22.09 13.64 -0.25
C ASP A 586 -23.63 13.60 -0.19
N VAL A 587 -24.20 14.61 0.46
CA VAL A 587 -25.65 14.70 0.74
C VAL A 587 -26.49 14.54 -0.52
N VAL A 588 -26.07 15.15 -1.63
CA VAL A 588 -26.77 15.06 -2.93
C VAL A 588 -26.73 13.64 -3.48
N ILE A 589 -25.56 12.98 -3.47
CA ILE A 589 -25.40 11.61 -3.96
C ILE A 589 -26.19 10.63 -3.08
N GLY A 590 -26.11 10.79 -1.75
CA GLY A 590 -26.88 9.99 -0.81
C GLY A 590 -28.38 10.13 -1.04
N LYS A 591 -28.86 11.36 -1.25
CA LYS A 591 -30.27 11.63 -1.50
C LYS A 591 -30.73 11.03 -2.81
N MET A 592 -29.90 11.11 -3.85
CA MET A 592 -30.15 10.47 -5.14
C MET A 592 -30.30 8.96 -4.98
N LEU A 593 -29.40 8.30 -4.25
CA LEU A 593 -29.44 6.85 -4.01
C LEU A 593 -30.70 6.43 -3.21
N ILE A 594 -31.07 7.18 -2.18
CA ILE A 594 -32.28 6.93 -1.38
C ILE A 594 -33.54 7.09 -2.26
N LEU A 595 -33.66 8.20 -2.99
CA LEU A 595 -34.82 8.45 -3.86
C LEU A 595 -34.88 7.46 -5.02
N GLY A 596 -33.75 7.09 -5.61
CA GLY A 596 -33.67 6.03 -6.62
C GLY A 596 -34.20 4.70 -6.10
N SER A 597 -33.98 4.40 -4.81
CA SER A 597 -34.56 3.23 -4.15
C SER A 597 -36.07 3.34 -3.97
N MET A 598 -36.55 4.51 -3.52
CA MET A 598 -37.99 4.75 -3.34
C MET A 598 -38.76 4.72 -4.67
N PHE A 599 -38.17 5.21 -5.76
CA PHE A 599 -38.79 5.27 -7.09
C PHE A 599 -38.53 4.03 -7.95
N SER A 600 -37.90 2.98 -7.42
CA SER A 600 -37.55 1.77 -8.18
C SER A 600 -36.66 2.03 -9.41
N LEU A 601 -35.81 3.06 -9.34
CA LEU A 601 -34.84 3.47 -10.37
C LEU A 601 -33.38 3.25 -9.91
N VAL A 602 -33.15 2.24 -9.07
CA VAL A 602 -31.85 2.05 -8.41
C VAL A 602 -30.72 1.79 -9.41
N GLU A 603 -30.93 0.89 -10.37
CA GLU A 603 -29.88 0.51 -11.32
C GLU A 603 -29.35 1.69 -12.15
N PRO A 604 -30.15 2.60 -12.75
CA PRO A 604 -29.60 3.77 -13.43
C PRO A 604 -28.96 4.78 -12.45
N VAL A 605 -29.60 5.01 -11.30
CA VAL A 605 -29.11 5.93 -10.28
C VAL A 605 -27.75 5.50 -9.72
N LEU A 606 -27.52 4.20 -9.52
CA LEU A 606 -26.22 3.67 -9.07
C LEU A 606 -25.09 4.00 -10.04
N THR A 607 -25.33 3.97 -11.36
CA THR A 607 -24.31 4.35 -12.36
C THR A 607 -24.07 5.85 -12.30
N ILE A 608 -25.12 6.66 -12.27
CA ILE A 608 -24.99 8.12 -12.26
C ILE A 608 -24.28 8.59 -10.98
N ALA A 609 -24.68 8.06 -9.82
CA ALA A 609 -24.03 8.33 -8.54
C ALA A 609 -22.54 7.94 -8.57
N ALA A 610 -22.20 6.77 -9.12
CA ALA A 610 -20.82 6.34 -9.28
C ALA A 610 -20.05 7.25 -10.25
N ALA A 611 -20.67 7.65 -11.37
CA ALA A 611 -20.08 8.55 -12.36
C ALA A 611 -19.72 9.91 -11.77
N LEU A 612 -20.62 10.49 -10.97
CA LEU A 612 -20.41 11.78 -10.31
C LEU A 612 -19.40 11.72 -9.15
N SER A 613 -19.14 10.52 -8.62
CA SER A 613 -18.19 10.30 -7.52
C SER A 613 -16.76 9.98 -8.00
N VAL A 614 -16.57 9.73 -9.29
CA VAL A 614 -15.26 9.45 -9.91
C VAL A 614 -14.82 10.66 -10.73
N GLN A 615 -13.51 10.84 -10.87
CA GLN A 615 -12.99 11.81 -11.84
C GLN A 615 -13.51 11.50 -13.24
N SER A 616 -13.81 12.54 -14.02
CA SER A 616 -14.33 12.36 -15.37
C SER A 616 -13.44 11.41 -16.18
N PRO A 617 -14.02 10.38 -16.83
CA PRO A 617 -13.26 9.42 -17.63
C PRO A 617 -12.72 10.04 -18.94
N PHE A 618 -13.10 11.27 -19.29
CA PHE A 618 -12.66 11.94 -20.51
C PHE A 618 -11.28 12.60 -20.32
N THR A 619 -10.34 12.25 -21.18
CA THR A 619 -9.00 12.83 -21.20
C THR A 619 -8.99 14.26 -21.76
N ARG A 620 -8.20 15.16 -21.15
CA ARG A 620 -8.05 16.54 -21.61
C ARG A 620 -7.47 16.63 -23.03
N SER A 621 -6.50 15.78 -23.36
CA SER A 621 -5.89 15.72 -24.70
C SER A 621 -6.87 15.30 -25.80
N ALA A 622 -7.92 14.55 -25.45
CA ALA A 622 -8.95 14.15 -26.41
C ALA A 622 -10.10 15.15 -26.54
N GLN A 623 -10.18 16.18 -25.68
CA GLN A 623 -11.17 17.25 -25.82
C GLN A 623 -10.87 18.15 -27.03
N SER A 624 -9.60 18.28 -27.42
CA SER A 624 -9.17 19.02 -28.60
C SER A 624 -9.13 18.19 -29.89
N SER A 625 -9.28 16.86 -29.81
CA SER A 625 -9.27 15.97 -30.98
C SER A 625 -10.65 15.90 -31.64
N PRO A 626 -10.81 16.35 -32.91
CA PRO A 626 -12.08 16.30 -33.61
C PRO A 626 -12.55 14.86 -33.88
N GLU A 627 -11.62 13.91 -34.06
CA GLU A 627 -11.92 12.49 -34.25
C GLU A 627 -12.52 11.87 -32.99
N CYS A 628 -11.91 12.14 -31.82
CA CYS A 628 -12.42 11.66 -30.53
C CYS A 628 -13.78 12.28 -30.21
N ALA A 629 -14.02 13.53 -30.59
CA ALA A 629 -15.33 14.18 -30.45
C ALA A 629 -16.38 13.52 -31.35
N ALA A 630 -16.08 13.27 -32.63
CA ALA A 630 -16.99 12.60 -33.55
C ALA A 630 -17.34 11.17 -33.09
N ALA A 631 -16.36 10.42 -32.57
CA ALA A 631 -16.56 9.08 -32.04
C ALA A 631 -17.36 9.03 -30.73
N ARG A 632 -17.37 10.13 -29.96
CA ARG A 632 -18.14 10.28 -28.71
C ARG A 632 -19.55 10.80 -28.91
N ARG A 633 -19.81 11.58 -29.96
CA ARG A 633 -21.13 12.19 -30.26
C ARG A 633 -22.33 11.23 -30.11
N PRO A 634 -22.27 9.95 -30.51
CA PRO A 634 -23.41 9.03 -30.31
C PRO A 634 -23.73 8.68 -28.84
N LEU A 635 -22.82 8.96 -27.90
CA LEU A 635 -22.96 8.69 -26.47
C LEU A 635 -23.36 9.95 -25.68
N GLU A 636 -23.30 11.11 -26.30
CA GLU A 636 -23.69 12.39 -25.70
C GLU A 636 -25.21 12.43 -25.49
N SER A 637 -25.62 13.08 -24.41
CA SER A 637 -27.02 13.22 -24.01
C SER A 637 -27.38 14.70 -23.93
N ASP A 638 -28.50 15.09 -24.53
CA ASP A 638 -29.09 16.42 -24.44
C ASP A 638 -29.58 16.75 -23.01
N GLN A 639 -29.92 15.72 -22.23
CA GLN A 639 -30.24 15.82 -20.81
C GLN A 639 -29.04 16.17 -19.90
N GLY A 640 -27.82 16.25 -20.46
CA GLY A 640 -26.61 16.74 -19.78
C GLY A 640 -25.54 15.68 -19.47
N ASP A 641 -24.45 16.14 -18.85
CA ASP A 641 -23.25 15.34 -18.60
C ASP A 641 -23.47 14.06 -17.78
N PRO A 642 -24.31 14.04 -16.72
CA PRO A 642 -24.53 12.81 -15.95
C PRO A 642 -25.13 11.67 -16.80
N PHE A 643 -26.02 12.01 -17.74
CA PHE A 643 -26.62 11.05 -18.67
C PHE A 643 -25.64 10.63 -19.77
N THR A 644 -24.77 11.54 -20.21
CA THR A 644 -23.66 11.20 -21.11
C THR A 644 -22.73 10.16 -20.45
N LEU A 645 -22.35 10.36 -19.19
CA LEU A 645 -21.53 9.41 -18.44
C LEU A 645 -22.23 8.06 -18.24
N PHE A 646 -23.55 8.08 -18.01
CA PHE A 646 -24.38 6.88 -17.95
C PHE A 646 -24.34 6.08 -19.27
N ASN A 647 -24.53 6.75 -20.40
CA ASN A 647 -24.48 6.15 -21.72
C ASN A 647 -23.11 5.55 -22.03
N VAL A 648 -22.03 6.28 -21.71
CA VAL A 648 -20.65 5.83 -21.87
C VAL A 648 -20.39 4.55 -21.07
N PHE A 649 -20.80 4.52 -19.79
CA PHE A 649 -20.62 3.35 -18.94
C PHE A 649 -21.36 2.13 -19.50
N ASN A 650 -22.63 2.28 -19.88
CA ASN A 650 -23.42 1.18 -20.43
C ASN A 650 -22.86 0.65 -21.75
N ALA A 651 -22.42 1.55 -22.64
CA ALA A 651 -21.80 1.15 -23.90
C ALA A 651 -20.48 0.39 -23.66
N TRP A 652 -19.68 0.81 -22.69
CA TRP A 652 -18.46 0.08 -22.31
C TRP A 652 -18.77 -1.30 -21.73
N VAL A 653 -19.79 -1.44 -20.89
CA VAL A 653 -20.23 -2.73 -20.35
C VAL A 653 -20.67 -3.68 -21.47
N GLN A 654 -21.39 -3.18 -22.48
CA GLN A 654 -21.77 -3.97 -23.67
C GLN A 654 -20.54 -4.43 -24.47
N VAL A 655 -19.58 -3.53 -24.71
CA VAL A 655 -18.32 -3.88 -25.39
C VAL A 655 -17.55 -4.96 -24.62
N LYS A 656 -17.57 -4.92 -23.28
CA LYS A 656 -16.93 -5.92 -22.42
C LYS A 656 -17.64 -7.27 -22.42
N SER A 657 -18.96 -7.31 -22.60
CA SER A 657 -19.72 -8.57 -22.67
C SER A 657 -19.53 -9.26 -24.03
N GLU A 658 -19.38 -8.48 -25.10
CA GLU A 658 -19.01 -8.93 -26.44
C GLU A 658 -17.52 -9.31 -26.49
N ARG A 659 -17.16 -10.57 -26.16
CA ARG A 659 -15.77 -11.09 -26.13
C ARG A 659 -14.95 -10.87 -27.42
N SER A 660 -15.55 -10.43 -28.52
CA SER A 660 -14.89 -10.15 -29.80
C SER A 660 -14.28 -8.74 -29.92
N ARG A 661 -14.61 -7.80 -29.02
CA ARG A 661 -14.20 -6.39 -29.13
C ARG A 661 -13.24 -5.98 -28.02
N ASN A 662 -12.08 -5.46 -28.43
CA ASN A 662 -11.08 -4.93 -27.50
C ASN A 662 -11.56 -3.60 -26.88
N SER A 663 -11.96 -3.65 -25.61
CA SER A 663 -12.47 -2.51 -24.84
C SER A 663 -11.46 -1.37 -24.67
N ARG A 664 -10.15 -1.68 -24.58
CA ARG A 664 -9.08 -0.67 -24.53
C ARG A 664 -9.04 0.15 -25.82
N LYS A 665 -9.14 -0.52 -26.97
CA LYS A 665 -9.18 0.15 -28.29
C LYS A 665 -10.45 1.02 -28.43
N TRP A 666 -11.59 0.53 -27.92
CA TRP A 666 -12.84 1.30 -27.91
C TRP A 666 -12.74 2.58 -27.07
N CYS A 667 -12.11 2.50 -25.89
CA CYS A 667 -11.90 3.64 -25.00
C CYS A 667 -10.94 4.67 -25.62
N ARG A 668 -9.79 4.23 -26.15
CA ARG A 668 -8.78 5.10 -26.78
C ARG A 668 -9.36 5.95 -27.92
N ARG A 669 -10.14 5.34 -28.82
CA ARG A 669 -10.80 6.04 -29.95
C ARG A 669 -11.76 7.15 -29.51
N ARG A 670 -12.21 7.13 -28.25
CA ARG A 670 -13.14 8.09 -27.67
C ARG A 670 -12.48 8.99 -26.63
N GLY A 671 -11.17 8.88 -26.44
CA GLY A 671 -10.47 9.66 -25.43
C GLY A 671 -10.87 9.32 -23.99
N ILE A 672 -11.25 8.08 -23.74
CA ILE A 672 -11.75 7.60 -22.44
C ILE A 672 -10.65 6.82 -21.72
N GLU A 673 -10.46 7.10 -20.42
CA GLU A 673 -9.63 6.31 -19.53
C GLU A 673 -10.42 5.11 -18.99
N GLU A 674 -10.14 3.92 -19.50
CA GLU A 674 -10.84 2.69 -19.09
C GLU A 674 -10.74 2.41 -17.58
N HIS A 675 -9.63 2.79 -16.95
CA HIS A 675 -9.43 2.65 -15.50
C HIS A 675 -10.55 3.34 -14.69
N ARG A 676 -11.01 4.52 -15.13
CA ARG A 676 -12.09 5.27 -14.48
C ARG A 676 -13.43 4.54 -14.56
N LEU A 677 -13.67 3.81 -15.65
CA LEU A 677 -14.87 2.98 -15.79
C LEU A 677 -14.85 1.78 -14.83
N TYR A 678 -13.68 1.17 -14.58
CA TYR A 678 -13.54 0.17 -13.53
C TYR A 678 -13.75 0.75 -12.12
N GLU A 679 -13.27 1.98 -11.85
CA GLU A 679 -13.55 2.68 -10.59
C GLU A 679 -15.06 2.91 -10.41
N MET A 680 -15.74 3.35 -11.47
CA MET A 680 -17.20 3.51 -11.49
C MET A 680 -17.92 2.19 -11.20
N ALA A 681 -17.54 1.08 -11.86
CA ALA A 681 -18.13 -0.23 -11.62
C ALA A 681 -17.94 -0.69 -10.16
N ASN A 682 -16.75 -0.44 -9.59
CA ASN A 682 -16.47 -0.75 -8.19
C ASN A 682 -17.30 0.09 -7.21
N LEU A 683 -17.45 1.39 -7.46
CA LEU A 683 -18.29 2.26 -6.62
C LEU A 683 -19.77 1.94 -6.76
N ARG A 684 -20.25 1.63 -7.98
CA ARG A 684 -21.61 1.14 -8.23
C ARG A 684 -21.92 -0.08 -7.36
N ARG A 685 -21.03 -1.07 -7.32
CA ARG A 685 -21.15 -2.25 -6.45
C ARG A 685 -21.17 -1.86 -4.97
N GLN A 686 -20.27 -0.99 -4.54
CA GLN A 686 -20.20 -0.51 -3.15
C GLN A 686 -21.45 0.25 -2.71
N PHE A 687 -22.05 1.05 -3.60
CA PHE A 687 -23.31 1.73 -3.34
C PHE A 687 -24.47 0.75 -3.26
N LYS A 688 -24.50 -0.27 -4.12
CA LYS A 688 -25.49 -1.35 -4.04
C LYS A 688 -25.42 -2.09 -2.72
N GLU A 689 -24.23 -2.57 -2.34
CA GLU A 689 -23.99 -3.23 -1.04
C GLU A 689 -24.41 -2.33 0.13
N LEU A 690 -24.12 -1.04 0.04
CA LEU A 690 -24.51 -0.08 1.06
C LEU A 690 -26.03 0.14 1.13
N LEU A 691 -26.75 0.15 0.01
CA LEU A 691 -28.21 0.25 0.03
C LEU A 691 -28.86 -1.04 0.57
N GLU A 692 -28.31 -2.19 0.24
CA GLU A 692 -28.72 -3.50 0.78
C GLU A 692 -28.49 -3.57 2.31
N ASP A 693 -27.31 -3.16 2.78
CA ASP A 693 -26.93 -3.14 4.20
C ASP A 693 -27.88 -2.28 5.06
N HIS A 694 -28.46 -1.23 4.48
CA HIS A 694 -29.39 -0.33 5.17
C HIS A 694 -30.86 -0.63 4.86
N GLY A 695 -31.16 -1.76 4.21
CA GLY A 695 -32.52 -2.20 3.90
C GLY A 695 -33.27 -1.31 2.90
N LEU A 696 -32.56 -0.45 2.17
CA LEU A 696 -33.12 0.40 1.12
C LEU A 696 -33.29 -0.35 -0.21
N MET A 697 -32.63 -1.49 -0.34
CA MET A 697 -32.88 -2.47 -1.38
C MET A 697 -33.24 -3.80 -0.74
N THR A 698 -34.30 -4.44 -1.22
CA THR A 698 -34.45 -5.88 -1.06
C THR A 698 -33.36 -6.53 -1.90
N GLY A 699 -32.21 -6.81 -1.29
CA GLY A 699 -31.24 -7.74 -1.88
C GLY A 699 -32.03 -8.97 -2.29
N ALA A 700 -31.98 -9.34 -3.58
CA ALA A 700 -32.85 -10.35 -4.19
C ALA A 700 -33.16 -11.44 -3.18
N GLN A 701 -34.31 -11.35 -2.50
CA GLN A 701 -34.70 -12.35 -1.55
C GLN A 701 -34.85 -13.59 -2.39
N ALA A 702 -34.02 -14.58 -2.06
CA ALA A 702 -33.97 -15.85 -2.74
C ALA A 702 -35.35 -16.50 -2.71
N THR A 703 -36.17 -16.21 -3.73
CA THR A 703 -37.29 -17.03 -4.12
C THR A 703 -36.80 -18.16 -5.04
N GLN A 704 -35.64 -18.71 -4.74
CA GLN A 704 -35.25 -20.06 -5.14
C GLN A 704 -34.43 -20.64 -3.99
N VAL A 705 -34.83 -21.83 -3.52
CA VAL A 705 -34.04 -22.67 -2.63
C VAL A 705 -32.69 -22.90 -3.32
N ALA A 706 -31.70 -22.07 -2.97
CA ALA A 706 -30.36 -22.19 -3.51
C ALA A 706 -29.77 -23.50 -2.99
N ASP A 707 -29.63 -24.44 -3.92
CA ASP A 707 -29.07 -25.77 -3.71
C ASP A 707 -27.73 -25.67 -2.96
N SER A 708 -27.49 -26.59 -2.04
CA SER A 708 -26.29 -26.67 -1.19
C SER A 708 -24.98 -26.53 -1.99
N TYR A 709 -25.01 -26.96 -3.26
CA TYR A 709 -23.94 -26.85 -4.23
C TYR A 709 -23.57 -25.40 -4.61
N SER A 710 -24.55 -24.53 -4.82
CA SER A 710 -24.34 -23.11 -5.19
C SER A 710 -23.64 -22.30 -4.09
N ARG A 711 -24.00 -22.55 -2.81
CA ARG A 711 -23.34 -21.95 -1.64
C ARG A 711 -21.91 -22.47 -1.46
N LEU A 712 -21.69 -23.75 -1.78
CA LEU A 712 -20.35 -24.35 -1.79
C LEU A 712 -19.49 -23.75 -2.91
N GLN A 713 -20.08 -23.49 -4.08
CA GLN A 713 -19.42 -22.92 -5.24
C GLN A 713 -19.02 -21.45 -5.02
N GLN A 714 -19.91 -20.60 -4.49
CA GLN A 714 -19.55 -19.23 -4.09
C GLN A 714 -18.48 -19.20 -3.00
N ARG A 715 -18.52 -20.13 -2.03
CA ARG A 715 -17.45 -20.26 -1.03
C ARG A 715 -16.14 -20.74 -1.65
N ARG A 716 -16.18 -21.64 -2.63
CA ARG A 716 -15.00 -22.12 -3.38
C ARG A 716 -14.42 -21.02 -4.26
N GLU A 717 -15.24 -20.26 -4.98
CA GLU A 717 -14.82 -19.12 -5.80
C GLU A 717 -14.23 -18.01 -4.94
N ARG A 718 -14.88 -17.64 -3.83
CA ARG A 718 -14.32 -16.68 -2.88
C ARG A 718 -13.01 -17.16 -2.28
N ARG A 719 -12.89 -18.46 -1.95
CA ARG A 719 -11.62 -19.06 -1.49
C ARG A 719 -10.57 -19.05 -2.59
N ALA A 720 -10.91 -19.38 -3.83
CA ALA A 720 -10.01 -19.37 -4.97
C ALA A 720 -9.53 -17.95 -5.29
N LEU A 721 -10.41 -16.95 -5.23
CA LEU A 721 -10.07 -15.52 -5.37
C LEU A 721 -9.16 -15.05 -4.22
N HIS A 722 -9.44 -15.47 -2.97
CA HIS A 722 -8.53 -15.20 -1.86
C HIS A 722 -7.19 -15.89 -2.03
N GLN A 723 -7.16 -17.10 -2.59
CA GLN A 723 -5.94 -17.87 -2.84
C GLN A 723 -5.13 -17.28 -3.99
N LEU A 724 -5.77 -16.81 -5.06
CA LEU A 724 -5.14 -16.07 -6.16
C LEU A 724 -4.61 -14.70 -5.70
N LYS A 725 -5.39 -13.96 -4.89
CA LYS A 725 -4.92 -12.71 -4.26
C LYS A 725 -3.70 -12.99 -3.38
N ARG A 726 -3.73 -14.08 -2.60
CA ARG A 726 -2.65 -14.49 -1.70
C ARG A 726 -1.40 -14.94 -2.46
N GLN A 727 -1.53 -15.75 -3.51
CA GLN A 727 -0.41 -16.15 -4.37
C GLN A 727 0.21 -14.95 -5.08
N HIS A 728 -0.60 -13.98 -5.51
CA HIS A 728 -0.10 -12.72 -6.06
C HIS A 728 0.60 -11.86 -4.99
N GLU A 729 0.07 -11.76 -3.76
CA GLU A 729 0.69 -11.02 -2.66
C GLU A 729 1.99 -11.69 -2.16
N GLU A 730 2.05 -13.01 -2.14
CA GLU A 730 3.24 -13.81 -1.80
C GLU A 730 4.30 -13.73 -2.92
N GLY A 731 3.89 -13.67 -4.20
CA GLY A 731 4.77 -13.41 -5.36
C GLY A 731 5.18 -11.94 -5.53
N ALA A 732 4.39 -11.00 -4.97
CA ALA A 732 4.62 -9.55 -5.03
C ALA A 732 5.55 -9.04 -3.92
N GLY A 733 6.35 -9.91 -3.31
CA GLY A 733 7.63 -9.51 -2.71
C GLY A 733 8.59 -8.99 -3.79
N ARG A 734 8.19 -7.94 -4.51
CA ARG A 734 8.93 -7.39 -5.65
C ARG A 734 10.22 -6.81 -5.12
N ARG A 735 11.34 -7.43 -5.48
CA ARG A 735 12.66 -6.84 -5.31
C ARG A 735 12.67 -5.53 -6.12
N ARG A 736 13.17 -4.45 -5.51
CA ARG A 736 13.33 -3.14 -6.17
C ARG A 736 13.94 -3.35 -7.55
N LYS A 737 13.29 -2.86 -8.59
CA LYS A 737 13.79 -2.98 -9.96
C LYS A 737 14.78 -1.85 -10.24
N VAL A 738 15.68 -2.08 -11.19
CA VAL A 738 16.55 -1.01 -11.71
C VAL A 738 15.80 -0.31 -12.84
N LEU A 739 15.63 1.00 -12.72
CA LEU A 739 14.98 1.82 -13.76
C LEU A 739 15.81 1.84 -15.04
N ARG A 740 15.18 2.01 -16.20
CA ARG A 740 15.86 2.21 -17.49
C ARG A 740 15.85 3.69 -17.86
N LEU A 741 16.91 4.18 -18.51
CA LEU A 741 17.05 5.58 -18.95
C LEU A 741 16.02 5.97 -20.03
N GLN A 742 15.53 4.99 -20.79
CA GLN A 742 14.51 5.16 -21.82
C GLN A 742 13.42 4.11 -21.58
N GLU A 743 12.35 4.49 -20.90
CA GLU A 743 11.02 4.01 -21.28
C GLU A 743 10.52 5.05 -22.28
N GLU A 744 10.67 4.77 -23.57
CA GLU A 744 9.90 5.50 -24.59
C GLU A 744 8.44 5.41 -24.16
N GLN A 745 7.84 6.57 -23.86
CA GLN A 745 6.41 6.73 -24.02
C GLN A 745 6.16 6.59 -25.52
N ASP A 746 6.00 5.36 -26.00
CA ASP A 746 5.54 5.14 -27.36
C ASP A 746 4.04 5.43 -27.42
N GLY A 747 3.77 6.73 -27.38
CA GLY A 747 2.54 7.37 -27.80
C GLY A 747 2.71 7.85 -29.23
N GLY A 748 2.65 6.91 -30.17
CA GLY A 748 2.42 7.16 -31.59
C GLY A 748 3.69 7.17 -32.44
N SER A 749 3.92 6.14 -33.25
CA SER A 749 3.35 5.97 -34.60
C SER A 749 3.95 4.74 -35.29
N SER A 750 3.22 4.25 -36.30
CA SER A 750 3.58 3.20 -37.28
C SER A 750 3.48 1.73 -36.85
N GLU A 751 2.24 1.23 -36.78
CA GLU A 751 1.96 -0.11 -37.32
C GLU A 751 0.98 0.03 -38.47
N GLU A 752 1.54 0.20 -39.68
CA GLU A 752 0.83 -0.11 -40.92
C GLU A 752 0.73 -1.63 -41.06
N ASP A 753 -0.50 -2.06 -41.33
CA ASP A 753 -0.95 -3.34 -41.86
C ASP A 753 0.13 -4.33 -42.36
N ARG A 754 0.37 -5.39 -41.56
CA ARG A 754 0.57 -6.74 -42.09
C ARG A 754 -0.08 -7.78 -41.18
N ALA A 755 -1.23 -8.28 -41.62
CA ALA A 755 -1.86 -9.47 -41.07
C ALA A 755 -0.96 -10.70 -41.30
N GLY A 756 -0.48 -11.30 -40.20
CA GLY A 756 0.10 -12.63 -40.15
C GLY A 756 -0.49 -13.39 -38.95
N PRO A 757 -0.68 -14.72 -39.03
CA PRO A 757 -1.36 -15.47 -37.98
C PRO A 757 -0.44 -15.62 -36.76
N ASP A 758 -0.96 -15.28 -35.58
CA ASP A 758 -0.27 -15.52 -34.31
C ASP A 758 -0.02 -17.02 -34.08
N PRO A 759 1.10 -17.40 -33.44
CA PRO A 759 1.40 -18.79 -33.11
C PRO A 759 0.42 -19.32 -32.04
N PRO A 760 -0.01 -20.60 -32.12
CA PRO A 760 -0.97 -21.16 -31.19
C PRO A 760 -0.27 -21.44 -29.85
N GLY A 761 -0.46 -20.56 -28.87
CA GLY A 761 0.09 -20.77 -27.52
C GLY A 761 0.25 -19.51 -26.67
N ALA A 762 0.14 -18.30 -27.23
CA ALA A 762 0.06 -17.08 -26.43
C ALA A 762 -1.35 -16.94 -25.85
N GLY A 763 -1.60 -17.58 -24.71
CA GLY A 763 -2.81 -17.37 -23.94
C GLY A 763 -2.97 -15.89 -23.60
N ASP A 764 -4.09 -15.33 -24.03
CA ASP A 764 -4.55 -13.98 -23.68
C ASP A 764 -4.45 -13.81 -22.16
N GLY A 765 -3.48 -13.01 -21.72
CA GLY A 765 -3.20 -12.82 -20.30
C GLY A 765 -4.40 -12.16 -19.65
N VAL A 766 -5.18 -12.94 -18.89
CA VAL A 766 -6.40 -12.46 -18.24
C VAL A 766 -6.08 -11.25 -17.36
N ASP A 767 -6.60 -10.09 -17.73
CA ASP A 767 -6.45 -8.87 -16.95
C ASP A 767 -7.11 -9.07 -15.57
N ILE A 768 -6.35 -8.84 -14.49
CA ILE A 768 -6.85 -9.01 -13.13
C ILE A 768 -8.03 -8.08 -12.81
N GLN A 769 -8.14 -6.95 -13.52
CA GLN A 769 -9.31 -6.07 -13.44
C GLN A 769 -10.53 -6.72 -14.10
N ASP A 770 -10.36 -7.50 -15.17
CA ASP A 770 -11.43 -8.26 -15.80
C ASP A 770 -11.90 -9.45 -14.95
N VAL A 771 -11.01 -10.07 -14.17
CA VAL A 771 -11.40 -11.11 -13.18
C VAL A 771 -12.17 -10.52 -12.00
N LYS A 772 -11.85 -9.30 -11.57
CA LYS A 772 -12.58 -8.59 -10.52
C LYS A 772 -13.91 -7.98 -10.99
N PHE A 773 -14.04 -7.77 -12.30
CA PHE A 773 -15.20 -7.16 -12.93
C PHE A 773 -16.30 -8.19 -13.25
N LYS A 774 -15.92 -9.42 -13.61
CA LYS A 774 -16.83 -10.58 -13.64
C LYS A 774 -17.20 -11.00 -12.23
#